data_AF-A0A8B9M0R4-F1
#
_entry.id   AF-A0A8B9M0R4-F1
#
_cell.length_a   1.000
_cell.length_b   1.000
_cell.length_c   1.000
_cell.angle_alpha   90.00
_cell.angle_beta   90.00
_cell.angle_gamma   90.00
#
_symmetry.space_group_name_H-M   'P 1'
#
loop_
_entity.id
_entity.type
_entity.pdbx_description
1 polymer ?
#
loop_
_entity_poly.entity_id
_entity_poly.type
_entity_poly.pdbx_seq_one_letter_code
_entity_poly.pdbx_strand_id
1 'polypeptide(L)'
;MDPITQCPFPAPRGSRSPRAGPSTPGWRRPGGPRCWSRWRKGGRGCPPVPGPPALLHVRGRLGHPPPVPVPSSGPSPPSSAPTRPAEPPRFARLKNWETGSIGYDTLCAQALQVGVCRRCLGSLVLPRPLPTPVPEGARPAEELLGLARDFITQYYVSLRENSPAHTQRLREVEAAIRATGTYQLLEPELVFGAKQAWRNAARCVGRIQWNKLQVFDARDCANVGEMFSFLCTHIQYATNRGNIRSAITIFPQRTPGRGDFRIWNTQLIRYAGYRQPDGSVLGDPANVDITELCVHHGWSPGGGRFDVLPLLLQSPEEPPELFPLPPELVLEVPLHHPTLEWFGELGLRWYALPAVSNMLLEIGGLEFPAAPFNGWYMSSEIGTRNLCDSQRYNLLPEVALRMGLDTRTTSSLWKDKAAVEVNIAVLHSYQVAKVTIVDHHAATESFVKHMENELRTRGGCPADWVWIVPPISGSLTPVFHQEMVNYQLCPTFRYQPDAWKVYVSKGTTVTRRKTFKEVANAVKISAKLMGHMMARRVKATILYATETGKSRTYAWNLCQLFRRAFDPKVLCMDEYDVVSLEHETLVLVVTSTFGNGDPPECAESFSKALMEMTSPYTSTSQAEPPKSYKLRFNSVSQSDQLVASWKKKRRQLSNTDSAGTLGALRFSVFGLGSRAYPHFCAFARAVDTRLEELGGERVLPMGEGDELCAQEESFRTWARLVFQAACETFCVGDGAAGAEELFAPPQGWKRQKHRLVGQPQAAETLAGTATPPGSPAPPAPPSPQVPGPREPPAPLHHLPPATGSCP
;
A
#
# COMPACT_ATOMS: atom_id res chain seq x y z
N MET A 1 29.39 -51.28 -20.71
CA MET A 1 29.28 -52.72 -20.40
C MET A 1 27.81 -53.05 -20.28
N ASP A 2 27.45 -54.20 -20.81
CA ASP A 2 26.11 -54.72 -21.10
C ASP A 2 25.73 -55.79 -20.02
N PRO A 3 24.56 -56.46 -20.04
CA PRO A 3 23.16 -55.97 -19.98
C PRO A 3 22.31 -56.80 -18.96
N ILE A 4 20.99 -57.05 -19.25
CA ILE A 4 20.18 -58.29 -18.98
C ILE A 4 18.88 -58.20 -18.10
N THR A 5 17.73 -58.05 -18.79
CA THR A 5 16.42 -58.76 -18.62
C THR A 5 15.57 -58.60 -17.32
N GLN A 6 14.28 -59.01 -17.21
CA GLN A 6 13.39 -59.84 -18.06
C GLN A 6 11.89 -59.54 -17.83
N CYS A 7 11.02 -59.78 -18.82
CA CYS A 7 9.56 -59.91 -18.64
C CYS A 7 9.17 -61.36 -18.25
N PRO A 8 7.91 -61.61 -17.84
CA PRO A 8 7.05 -62.41 -18.75
C PRO A 8 5.53 -62.08 -18.73
N PHE A 9 4.87 -62.42 -19.84
CA PHE A 9 3.42 -62.69 -19.96
C PHE A 9 3.19 -64.21 -20.03
N PRO A 10 1.98 -64.72 -19.72
CA PRO A 10 1.26 -65.43 -20.79
C PRO A 10 -0.29 -65.33 -20.78
N ALA A 11 -0.84 -64.99 -21.96
CA ALA A 11 -1.89 -65.64 -22.77
C ALA A 11 -3.19 -66.30 -22.18
N PRO A 12 -4.29 -66.43 -22.99
CA PRO A 12 -5.66 -66.55 -22.49
C PRO A 12 -6.49 -67.77 -22.98
N ARG A 13 -7.73 -67.92 -22.48
CA ARG A 13 -8.97 -68.55 -23.07
C ARG A 13 -10.10 -68.46 -22.03
N GLY A 14 -11.40 -68.47 -22.33
CA GLY A 14 -12.12 -68.59 -23.61
C GLY A 14 -13.62 -68.25 -23.44
N SER A 15 -14.37 -68.28 -24.54
CA SER A 15 -15.74 -67.76 -24.66
C SER A 15 -16.87 -68.70 -24.22
N ARG A 16 -18.05 -68.13 -23.88
CA ARG A 16 -19.38 -68.62 -24.32
C ARG A 16 -20.54 -67.68 -23.94
N SER A 17 -21.45 -67.48 -24.88
CA SER A 17 -22.84 -67.03 -24.69
C SER A 17 -23.71 -68.01 -25.49
N PRO A 18 -24.94 -68.37 -25.04
CA PRO A 18 -26.10 -67.78 -25.70
C PRO A 18 -27.41 -67.65 -24.87
N ARG A 19 -28.27 -66.74 -25.33
CA ARG A 19 -29.76 -66.71 -25.35
C ARG A 19 -30.58 -67.62 -24.39
N ALA A 20 -31.50 -67.03 -23.62
CA ALA A 20 -32.98 -67.14 -23.77
C ALA A 20 -33.77 -66.45 -22.63
N GLY A 21 -34.96 -65.90 -22.93
CA GLY A 21 -36.04 -65.63 -21.95
C GLY A 21 -37.09 -66.77 -21.96
N PRO A 22 -38.28 -66.65 -21.31
CA PRO A 22 -39.07 -65.42 -21.10
C PRO A 22 -39.90 -65.31 -19.77
N SER A 23 -40.79 -64.30 -19.73
CA SER A 23 -42.11 -64.18 -19.04
C SER A 23 -42.28 -63.98 -17.51
N THR A 24 -42.47 -62.70 -17.12
CA THR A 24 -43.69 -62.05 -16.53
C THR A 24 -44.93 -62.89 -16.13
N PRO A 25 -45.83 -62.44 -15.19
CA PRO A 25 -46.40 -61.07 -15.04
C PRO A 25 -46.55 -60.56 -13.58
N GLY A 26 -47.04 -59.35 -13.23
CA GLY A 26 -47.52 -58.13 -13.93
C GLY A 26 -47.46 -56.95 -12.90
N TRP A 27 -47.58 -55.65 -13.20
CA TRP A 27 -48.69 -54.93 -13.85
C TRP A 27 -48.23 -53.61 -14.51
N ARG A 28 -49.06 -53.02 -15.37
CA ARG A 28 -48.78 -51.86 -16.28
C ARG A 28 -49.38 -50.55 -15.73
N ARG A 29 -48.67 -49.39 -15.81
CA ARG A 29 -48.75 -48.28 -16.84
C ARG A 29 -50.14 -47.63 -17.00
N PRO A 30 -50.29 -46.38 -17.52
CA PRO A 30 -49.33 -45.54 -18.25
C PRO A 30 -49.15 -44.10 -17.68
N GLY A 31 -48.55 -43.17 -18.44
CA GLY A 31 -48.37 -41.76 -18.01
C GLY A 31 -48.43 -40.71 -19.12
N GLY A 32 -48.40 -39.42 -18.72
CA GLY A 32 -48.45 -38.20 -19.54
C GLY A 32 -49.86 -37.70 -19.88
N PRO A 33 -50.06 -36.48 -20.43
CA PRO A 33 -49.17 -35.30 -20.45
C PRO A 33 -49.88 -33.91 -20.23
N ARG A 34 -49.09 -32.83 -19.98
CA ARG A 34 -49.37 -31.37 -20.21
C ARG A 34 -50.60 -30.65 -19.57
N CYS A 35 -50.45 -29.32 -19.50
CA CYS A 35 -51.48 -28.25 -19.50
C CYS A 35 -52.02 -27.63 -18.19
N TRP A 36 -52.69 -26.50 -18.41
CA TRP A 36 -52.93 -25.32 -17.55
C TRP A 36 -54.10 -25.40 -16.55
N SER A 37 -54.24 -24.30 -15.78
CA SER A 37 -55.42 -23.76 -15.05
C SER A 37 -55.56 -24.23 -13.59
N ARG A 38 -55.87 -23.44 -12.54
CA ARG A 38 -56.57 -22.18 -12.21
C ARG A 38 -57.75 -22.54 -11.27
N TRP A 39 -57.79 -21.93 -10.06
CA TRP A 39 -58.95 -21.81 -9.14
C TRP A 39 -59.28 -23.10 -8.33
N ARG A 40 -59.82 -23.07 -7.09
CA ARG A 40 -60.41 -22.00 -6.24
C ARG A 40 -60.48 -22.46 -4.75
N LYS A 41 -60.46 -21.53 -3.77
CA LYS A 41 -61.05 -21.56 -2.39
C LYS A 41 -60.76 -22.76 -1.44
N GLY A 42 -60.66 -22.63 -0.11
CA GLY A 42 -60.63 -21.45 0.77
C GLY A 42 -61.36 -21.65 2.14
N GLY A 43 -60.77 -21.13 3.24
CA GLY A 43 -61.39 -20.98 4.58
C GLY A 43 -61.01 -22.06 5.62
N ARG A 44 -61.04 -21.80 6.95
CA ARG A 44 -61.28 -20.57 7.75
C ARG A 44 -60.58 -20.65 9.13
N GLY A 45 -60.38 -19.51 9.79
CA GLY A 45 -60.00 -19.36 11.22
C GLY A 45 -60.19 -17.89 11.66
N CYS A 46 -60.63 -17.64 12.90
CA CYS A 46 -61.26 -16.39 13.39
C CYS A 46 -60.70 -15.95 14.79
N PRO A 47 -61.18 -14.87 15.48
CA PRO A 47 -61.17 -13.43 15.09
C PRO A 47 -60.78 -12.47 16.31
N PRO A 48 -61.30 -11.22 16.59
CA PRO A 48 -60.46 -10.05 17.00
C PRO A 48 -61.07 -9.07 18.08
N VAL A 49 -60.75 -7.74 18.03
CA VAL A 49 -61.46 -6.50 18.54
C VAL A 49 -60.90 -5.84 19.84
N PRO A 50 -60.86 -4.47 20.02
CA PRO A 50 -61.38 -3.29 19.24
C PRO A 50 -60.28 -2.36 18.63
N GLY A 51 -60.41 -1.08 18.17
CA GLY A 51 -61.49 -0.05 18.03
C GLY A 51 -61.41 1.15 19.04
N PRO A 52 -61.89 2.42 18.81
CA PRO A 52 -62.47 3.13 17.61
C PRO A 52 -61.87 4.59 17.40
N PRO A 53 -62.50 5.64 16.77
CA PRO A 53 -63.24 5.80 15.47
C PRO A 53 -62.86 7.04 14.54
N ALA A 54 -63.22 6.91 13.24
CA ALA A 54 -63.90 7.85 12.29
C ALA A 54 -63.34 9.26 11.89
N LEU A 55 -63.43 9.73 10.62
CA LEU A 55 -64.66 10.12 9.85
C LEU A 55 -64.54 10.05 8.29
N LEU A 56 -65.66 10.27 7.58
CA LEU A 56 -65.93 9.95 6.14
C LEU A 56 -66.66 11.10 5.39
N HIS A 57 -66.58 11.17 4.04
CA HIS A 57 -67.76 11.45 3.17
C HIS A 57 -67.55 11.11 1.67
N VAL A 58 -68.66 11.11 0.88
CA VAL A 58 -68.87 10.33 -0.37
C VAL A 58 -69.79 11.08 -1.38
N ARG A 59 -69.81 10.63 -2.66
CA ARG A 59 -70.76 10.90 -3.81
C ARG A 59 -70.17 11.86 -4.88
N GLY A 60 -70.54 11.84 -6.18
CA GLY A 60 -71.45 11.01 -7.01
C GLY A 60 -71.57 11.64 -8.44
N ARG A 61 -72.01 10.92 -9.50
CA ARG A 61 -72.05 11.43 -10.91
C ARG A 61 -73.47 11.55 -11.52
N LEU A 62 -73.70 12.61 -12.32
CA LEU A 62 -74.58 12.86 -13.51
C LEU A 62 -74.52 14.39 -13.84
N GLY A 63 -74.89 15.00 -14.99
CA GLY A 63 -75.46 14.56 -16.29
C GLY A 63 -75.19 15.59 -17.46
N HIS A 64 -76.22 16.01 -18.22
CA HIS A 64 -76.22 16.98 -19.37
C HIS A 64 -77.42 17.98 -19.27
N PRO A 65 -77.71 19.02 -20.15
CA PRO A 65 -77.25 19.37 -21.52
C PRO A 65 -76.91 20.91 -21.79
N PRO A 66 -77.34 21.65 -22.86
CA PRO A 66 -76.47 22.35 -23.86
C PRO A 66 -76.55 23.91 -23.92
N PRO A 67 -75.79 24.61 -24.81
CA PRO A 67 -76.40 25.41 -25.90
C PRO A 67 -75.54 25.60 -27.21
N VAL A 68 -76.04 26.42 -28.16
CA VAL A 68 -75.64 26.65 -29.59
C VAL A 68 -76.03 28.12 -29.96
N PRO A 69 -75.37 28.96 -30.83
CA PRO A 69 -74.78 28.70 -32.17
C PRO A 69 -73.39 29.36 -32.47
N VAL A 70 -73.21 30.06 -33.61
CA VAL A 70 -71.95 30.60 -34.24
C VAL A 70 -72.25 31.93 -34.99
N PRO A 71 -71.25 32.74 -35.46
CA PRO A 71 -70.81 32.63 -36.88
C PRO A 71 -69.37 33.08 -37.28
N SER A 72 -68.78 32.40 -38.28
CA SER A 72 -67.82 32.90 -39.33
C SER A 72 -66.42 33.46 -38.93
N SER A 73 -65.32 33.36 -39.71
CA SER A 73 -65.06 32.90 -41.10
C SER A 73 -63.57 32.47 -41.31
N GLY A 74 -63.25 31.78 -42.43
CA GLY A 74 -61.89 31.68 -42.99
C GLY A 74 -61.29 30.26 -43.11
N PRO A 75 -60.78 29.83 -44.29
CA PRO A 75 -60.17 28.51 -44.47
C PRO A 75 -58.66 28.51 -44.14
N SER A 76 -58.12 27.37 -43.70
CA SER A 76 -56.68 27.17 -43.48
C SER A 76 -56.27 25.71 -43.77
N PRO A 77 -55.04 25.45 -44.25
CA PRO A 77 -54.62 24.20 -44.90
C PRO A 77 -54.47 23.01 -43.93
N PRO A 78 -54.33 21.76 -44.44
CA PRO A 78 -54.53 20.56 -43.63
C PRO A 78 -53.52 20.40 -42.50
N SER A 79 -54.02 19.87 -41.38
CA SER A 79 -53.26 19.54 -40.18
C SER A 79 -52.04 18.66 -40.50
N SER A 80 -50.85 19.23 -40.37
CA SER A 80 -49.69 18.45 -39.96
C SER A 80 -49.82 18.16 -38.47
N ALA A 81 -49.80 16.88 -38.11
CA ALA A 81 -49.78 16.48 -36.71
C ALA A 81 -48.53 17.05 -36.02
N PRO A 82 -48.63 17.55 -34.76
CA PRO A 82 -47.44 17.91 -34.01
C PRO A 82 -46.53 16.68 -33.92
N THR A 83 -45.26 16.91 -34.29
CA THR A 83 -44.23 15.88 -34.47
C THR A 83 -44.07 15.04 -33.20
N ARG A 84 -43.58 13.79 -33.36
CA ARG A 84 -43.22 12.89 -32.25
C ARG A 84 -42.47 13.66 -31.14
N PRO A 85 -42.69 13.36 -29.85
CA PRO A 85 -41.91 13.95 -28.78
C PRO A 85 -40.42 13.77 -29.07
N ALA A 86 -39.64 14.81 -28.79
CA ALA A 86 -38.23 14.89 -29.12
C ALA A 86 -37.47 13.62 -28.69
N GLU A 87 -36.46 13.24 -29.47
CA GLU A 87 -35.60 12.10 -29.14
C GLU A 87 -35.09 12.22 -27.69
N PRO A 88 -35.07 11.13 -26.92
CA PRO A 88 -34.54 11.18 -25.56
C PRO A 88 -33.11 11.72 -25.60
N PRO A 89 -32.68 12.50 -24.58
CA PRO A 89 -31.38 13.16 -24.60
C PRO A 89 -30.28 12.13 -24.89
N ARG A 90 -29.53 12.37 -25.96
CA ARG A 90 -28.55 11.45 -26.57
C ARG A 90 -27.41 11.05 -25.61
N PHE A 91 -27.31 11.73 -24.47
CA PHE A 91 -26.25 11.66 -23.47
C PHE A 91 -26.87 11.77 -22.06
N ALA A 92 -26.28 11.12 -21.07
CA ALA A 92 -26.83 11.11 -19.71
C ALA A 92 -26.54 12.44 -19.00
N ARG A 93 -27.59 13.22 -18.72
CA ARG A 93 -27.47 14.44 -17.91
C ARG A 93 -27.22 14.07 -16.44
N LEU A 94 -26.14 14.59 -15.88
CA LEU A 94 -25.76 14.44 -14.47
C LEU A 94 -25.89 15.77 -13.75
N LYS A 95 -26.42 15.76 -12.53
CA LYS A 95 -26.47 16.93 -11.63
C LYS A 95 -25.66 16.67 -10.36
N ASN A 96 -24.96 17.70 -9.89
CA ASN A 96 -24.53 17.79 -8.49
C ASN A 96 -25.62 18.55 -7.69
N TRP A 97 -26.12 17.93 -6.63
CA TRP A 97 -27.24 18.46 -5.84
C TRP A 97 -26.83 19.52 -4.81
N GLU A 98 -25.55 19.57 -4.44
CA GLU A 98 -24.97 20.55 -3.51
C GLU A 98 -24.58 21.84 -4.23
N THR A 99 -23.81 21.73 -5.33
CA THR A 99 -23.34 22.90 -6.10
C THR A 99 -24.30 23.35 -7.20
N GLY A 100 -25.30 22.52 -7.53
CA GLY A 100 -26.22 22.76 -8.64
C GLY A 100 -25.62 22.55 -10.03
N SER A 101 -24.34 22.15 -10.14
CA SER A 101 -23.66 21.95 -11.42
C SER A 101 -24.31 20.86 -12.27
N ILE A 102 -24.20 20.98 -13.60
CA ILE A 102 -24.76 20.04 -14.57
C ILE A 102 -23.69 19.62 -15.56
N GLY A 103 -23.51 18.32 -15.73
CA GLY A 103 -22.68 17.69 -16.76
C GLY A 103 -23.50 16.80 -17.69
N TYR A 104 -22.90 16.36 -18.78
CA TYR A 104 -23.47 15.39 -19.71
C TYR A 104 -22.43 14.30 -19.98
N ASP A 105 -22.72 13.07 -19.61
CA ASP A 105 -21.87 11.92 -19.92
C ASP A 105 -22.20 11.42 -21.34
N THR A 106 -21.25 11.62 -22.24
CA THR A 106 -21.24 11.14 -23.63
C THR A 106 -20.41 9.87 -23.80
N LEU A 107 -19.47 9.61 -22.89
CA LEU A 107 -18.58 8.45 -22.90
C LEU A 107 -19.35 7.14 -22.69
N CYS A 108 -20.48 7.16 -21.99
CA CYS A 108 -21.35 6.01 -21.80
C CYS A 108 -21.84 5.38 -23.12
N ALA A 109 -21.81 6.13 -24.24
CA ALA A 109 -22.12 5.61 -25.58
C ALA A 109 -21.05 4.61 -26.11
N GLN A 110 -19.85 4.59 -25.52
CA GLN A 110 -18.76 3.66 -25.86
C GLN A 110 -18.77 2.38 -24.98
N ALA A 111 -19.76 2.21 -24.12
CA ALA A 111 -19.80 1.11 -23.17
C ALA A 111 -19.97 -0.27 -23.84
N LEU A 112 -19.21 -1.27 -23.37
CA LEU A 112 -19.32 -2.66 -23.80
C LEU A 112 -20.63 -3.27 -23.30
N GLN A 113 -21.68 -3.17 -24.13
CA GLN A 113 -23.06 -3.56 -23.84
C GLN A 113 -23.59 -3.07 -22.49
N VAL A 114 -24.35 -1.98 -22.53
CA VAL A 114 -25.33 -1.68 -21.47
C VAL A 114 -26.36 -2.81 -21.46
N GLY A 115 -26.14 -3.80 -20.59
CA GLY A 115 -27.18 -4.70 -20.13
C GLY A 115 -28.23 -3.87 -19.40
N VAL A 116 -29.19 -3.32 -20.15
CA VAL A 116 -30.27 -2.46 -19.63
C VAL A 116 -30.90 -3.21 -18.48
N CYS A 117 -30.68 -2.70 -17.28
CA CYS A 117 -31.17 -3.28 -16.05
C CYS A 117 -32.70 -3.26 -16.09
N ARG A 118 -33.32 -4.35 -16.57
CA ARG A 118 -34.79 -4.54 -16.57
C ARG A 118 -35.39 -4.33 -15.18
N ARG A 119 -34.56 -4.50 -14.15
CA ARG A 119 -34.66 -3.94 -12.79
C ARG A 119 -33.25 -3.51 -12.38
N CYS A 120 -33.09 -2.47 -11.56
CA CYS A 120 -31.78 -2.05 -11.07
C CYS A 120 -31.11 -3.16 -10.25
N LEU A 121 -29.86 -3.50 -10.57
CA LEU A 121 -29.02 -4.47 -9.86
C LEU A 121 -27.75 -3.83 -9.28
N GLY A 122 -27.67 -2.49 -9.22
CA GLY A 122 -26.46 -1.75 -8.84
C GLY A 122 -25.95 -2.01 -7.42
N SER A 123 -26.79 -2.50 -6.52
CA SER A 123 -26.40 -2.89 -5.15
C SER A 123 -25.76 -4.29 -5.05
N LEU A 124 -25.68 -5.07 -6.14
CA LEU A 124 -25.00 -6.35 -6.11
C LEU A 124 -23.47 -6.15 -6.04
N VAL A 125 -22.87 -6.59 -4.94
CA VAL A 125 -21.40 -6.62 -4.73
C VAL A 125 -20.72 -7.33 -5.91
N LEU A 126 -21.22 -8.51 -6.28
CA LEU A 126 -20.90 -9.17 -7.53
C LEU A 126 -22.22 -9.29 -8.33
N PRO A 127 -22.49 -8.41 -9.31
CA PRO A 127 -23.56 -8.71 -10.27
C PRO A 127 -23.25 -10.06 -10.91
N ARG A 128 -24.31 -10.83 -11.27
CA ARG A 128 -24.19 -12.23 -11.74
C ARG A 128 -22.93 -12.40 -12.58
N PRO A 129 -22.06 -13.38 -12.26
CA PRO A 129 -20.83 -13.57 -13.03
C PRO A 129 -21.21 -13.58 -14.50
N LEU A 130 -20.53 -12.73 -15.27
CA LEU A 130 -20.47 -12.91 -16.72
C LEU A 130 -20.19 -14.40 -16.95
N PRO A 131 -20.94 -15.06 -17.87
CA PRO A 131 -20.81 -16.50 -18.06
C PRO A 131 -19.33 -16.82 -18.13
N THR A 132 -18.88 -17.73 -17.26
CA THR A 132 -17.46 -18.00 -17.01
C THR A 132 -16.75 -18.07 -18.36
N PRO A 133 -15.69 -17.26 -18.60
CA PRO A 133 -14.83 -17.49 -19.76
C PRO A 133 -14.51 -18.98 -19.75
N VAL A 134 -14.97 -19.67 -20.80
CA VAL A 134 -15.11 -21.12 -20.78
C VAL A 134 -13.74 -21.72 -20.45
N PRO A 135 -13.61 -22.68 -19.49
CA PRO A 135 -12.31 -23.20 -19.06
C PRO A 135 -11.42 -23.81 -20.17
N GLU A 136 -11.88 -23.86 -21.43
CA GLU A 136 -11.22 -24.49 -22.57
C GLU A 136 -11.26 -23.64 -23.86
N GLY A 137 -11.84 -22.43 -23.83
CA GLY A 137 -12.10 -21.64 -25.04
C GLY A 137 -11.21 -20.40 -25.19
N ALA A 138 -10.44 -20.33 -26.28
CA ALA A 138 -9.99 -19.05 -26.82
C ALA A 138 -11.22 -18.15 -27.10
N ARG A 139 -11.09 -16.82 -26.99
CA ARG A 139 -12.08 -15.95 -27.65
C ARG A 139 -12.07 -16.26 -29.15
N PRO A 140 -13.25 -16.33 -29.81
CA PRO A 140 -13.31 -16.49 -31.26
C PRO A 140 -12.42 -15.45 -31.93
N ALA A 141 -11.61 -15.88 -32.91
CA ALA A 141 -10.59 -15.01 -33.51
C ALA A 141 -11.18 -13.69 -34.06
N GLU A 142 -12.42 -13.72 -34.55
CA GLU A 142 -13.17 -12.54 -35.01
C GLU A 142 -13.52 -11.56 -33.88
N GLU A 143 -13.96 -12.06 -32.71
CA GLU A 143 -14.23 -11.23 -31.53
C GLU A 143 -12.93 -10.59 -31.03
N LEU A 144 -11.86 -11.39 -30.92
CA LEU A 144 -10.54 -10.90 -30.51
C LEU A 144 -10.00 -9.85 -31.50
N LEU A 145 -10.21 -10.03 -32.81
CA LEU A 145 -9.80 -9.09 -33.84
C LEU A 145 -10.46 -7.71 -33.65
N GLY A 146 -11.75 -7.67 -33.35
CA GLY A 146 -12.48 -6.44 -33.08
C GLY A 146 -11.93 -5.71 -31.86
N LEU A 147 -11.85 -6.41 -30.73
CA LEU A 147 -11.36 -5.85 -29.46
C LEU A 147 -9.90 -5.38 -29.54
N ALA A 148 -9.05 -6.11 -30.27
CA ALA A 148 -7.66 -5.74 -30.48
C ALA A 148 -7.55 -4.48 -31.36
N ARG A 149 -8.32 -4.39 -32.46
CA ARG A 149 -8.37 -3.19 -33.32
C ARG A 149 -8.85 -1.96 -32.54
N ASP A 150 -9.90 -2.09 -31.73
CA ASP A 150 -10.42 -1.00 -30.90
C ASP A 150 -9.37 -0.49 -29.91
N PHE A 151 -8.68 -1.41 -29.22
CA PHE A 151 -7.64 -1.06 -28.26
C PHE A 151 -6.39 -0.42 -28.91
N ILE A 152 -5.89 -0.99 -30.02
CA ILE A 152 -4.74 -0.43 -30.75
C ILE A 152 -5.09 0.97 -31.29
N THR A 153 -6.31 1.16 -31.80
CA THR A 153 -6.81 2.48 -32.21
C THR A 153 -6.84 3.46 -31.04
N GLN A 154 -7.36 3.03 -29.88
CA GLN A 154 -7.39 3.83 -28.65
C GLN A 154 -5.98 4.25 -28.19
N TYR A 155 -4.99 3.37 -28.32
CA TYR A 155 -3.59 3.65 -28.02
C TYR A 155 -3.01 4.72 -28.95
N TYR A 156 -3.07 4.55 -30.27
CA TYR A 156 -2.51 5.52 -31.23
C TYR A 156 -3.23 6.87 -31.22
N VAL A 157 -4.55 6.89 -31.01
CA VAL A 157 -5.32 8.13 -30.79
C VAL A 157 -4.82 8.88 -29.55
N SER A 158 -4.39 8.18 -28.49
CA SER A 158 -3.84 8.82 -27.28
C SER A 158 -2.49 9.50 -27.52
N LEU A 159 -1.69 8.98 -28.46
CA LEU A 159 -0.45 9.60 -28.92
C LEU A 159 -0.69 10.80 -29.86
N ARG A 160 -1.94 11.00 -30.31
CA ARG A 160 -2.34 11.93 -31.37
C ARG A 160 -1.71 11.62 -32.74
N GLU A 161 -1.34 10.36 -32.96
CA GLU A 161 -0.73 9.90 -34.20
C GLU A 161 -1.70 9.09 -35.07
N ASN A 162 -2.11 9.68 -36.21
CA ASN A 162 -2.56 8.90 -37.36
C ASN A 162 -1.35 8.61 -38.26
N SER A 163 -0.41 7.81 -37.74
CA SER A 163 0.86 7.51 -38.41
C SER A 163 0.80 6.21 -39.22
N PRO A 164 1.68 6.01 -40.23
CA PRO A 164 1.83 4.72 -40.89
C PRO A 164 2.14 3.57 -39.93
N ALA A 165 2.75 3.87 -38.77
CA ALA A 165 2.99 2.91 -37.69
C ALA A 165 1.69 2.34 -37.11
N HIS A 166 0.62 3.14 -36.97
CA HIS A 166 -0.69 2.66 -36.55
C HIS A 166 -1.24 1.60 -37.52
N THR A 167 -1.26 1.90 -38.83
CA THR A 167 -1.74 0.99 -39.88
C THR A 167 -0.85 -0.25 -40.04
N GLN A 168 0.45 -0.13 -39.75
CA GLN A 168 1.38 -1.26 -39.70
C GLN A 168 1.10 -2.15 -38.48
N ARG A 169 0.98 -1.58 -37.29
CA ARG A 169 0.73 -2.31 -36.05
C ARG A 169 -0.60 -3.05 -36.06
N LEU A 170 -1.66 -2.44 -36.62
CA LEU A 170 -2.93 -3.13 -36.85
C LEU A 170 -2.73 -4.38 -37.72
N ARG A 171 -2.02 -4.28 -38.85
CA ARG A 171 -1.76 -5.43 -39.74
C ARG A 171 -0.94 -6.54 -39.06
N GLU A 172 0.02 -6.18 -38.22
CA GLU A 172 0.81 -7.14 -37.43
C GLU A 172 -0.07 -7.89 -36.41
N VAL A 173 -0.92 -7.18 -35.68
CA VAL A 173 -1.85 -7.77 -34.71
C VAL A 173 -2.86 -8.68 -35.41
N GLU A 174 -3.42 -8.25 -36.55
CA GLU A 174 -4.30 -9.10 -37.35
C GLU A 174 -3.59 -10.37 -37.87
N ALA A 175 -2.35 -10.25 -38.32
CA ALA A 175 -1.55 -11.39 -38.78
C ALA A 175 -1.25 -12.37 -37.63
N ALA A 176 -0.87 -11.85 -36.45
CA ALA A 176 -0.62 -12.65 -35.26
C ALA A 176 -1.86 -13.44 -34.82
N ILE A 177 -3.04 -12.79 -34.76
CA ILE A 177 -4.30 -13.44 -34.40
C ILE A 177 -4.66 -14.53 -35.40
N ARG A 178 -4.51 -14.27 -36.72
CA ARG A 178 -4.76 -15.29 -37.76
C ARG A 178 -3.79 -16.48 -37.69
N ALA A 179 -2.53 -16.24 -37.34
CA ALA A 179 -1.49 -17.28 -37.32
C ALA A 179 -1.48 -18.11 -36.02
N THR A 180 -1.83 -17.51 -34.88
CA THR A 180 -1.62 -18.13 -33.55
C THR A 180 -2.89 -18.21 -32.68
N GLY A 181 -4.00 -17.60 -33.13
CA GLY A 181 -5.21 -17.45 -32.32
C GLY A 181 -5.13 -16.37 -31.23
N THR A 182 -4.02 -15.66 -31.11
CA THR A 182 -3.81 -14.59 -30.13
C THR A 182 -2.82 -13.53 -30.63
N TYR A 183 -2.49 -12.53 -29.81
CA TYR A 183 -1.40 -11.59 -30.11
C TYR A 183 -0.68 -11.17 -28.82
N GLN A 184 0.46 -10.49 -28.98
CA GLN A 184 1.23 -9.93 -27.88
C GLN A 184 1.20 -8.40 -27.92
N LEU A 185 0.99 -7.79 -26.75
CA LEU A 185 1.14 -6.35 -26.56
C LEU A 185 2.62 -5.96 -26.55
N LEU A 186 2.93 -4.78 -27.08
CA LEU A 186 4.21 -4.12 -26.81
C LEU A 186 4.22 -3.57 -25.38
N GLU A 187 5.39 -3.38 -24.77
CA GLU A 187 5.49 -2.82 -23.41
C GLU A 187 4.76 -1.46 -23.27
N PRO A 188 4.88 -0.49 -24.21
CA PRO A 188 4.13 0.77 -24.12
C PRO A 188 2.60 0.58 -24.20
N GLU A 189 2.14 -0.41 -24.97
CA GLU A 189 0.71 -0.77 -25.06
C GLU A 189 0.23 -1.38 -23.75
N LEU A 190 1.04 -2.25 -23.12
CA LEU A 190 0.75 -2.85 -21.82
C LEU A 190 0.65 -1.78 -20.72
N VAL A 191 1.61 -0.85 -20.68
CA VAL A 191 1.64 0.27 -19.73
C VAL A 191 0.41 1.17 -19.89
N PHE A 192 0.07 1.51 -21.14
CA PHE A 192 -1.15 2.25 -21.45
C PHE A 192 -2.41 1.48 -21.00
N GLY A 193 -2.49 0.19 -21.35
CA GLY A 193 -3.64 -0.66 -21.04
C GLY A 193 -3.91 -0.77 -19.55
N ALA A 194 -2.87 -1.00 -18.74
CA ALA A 194 -2.98 -1.06 -17.28
C ALA A 194 -3.45 0.26 -16.65
N LYS A 195 -2.90 1.40 -17.11
CA LYS A 195 -3.31 2.73 -16.65
C LYS A 195 -4.76 3.05 -17.02
N GLN A 196 -5.19 2.70 -18.23
CA GLN A 196 -6.59 2.89 -18.67
C GLN A 196 -7.55 1.96 -17.90
N ALA A 197 -7.15 0.73 -17.59
CA ALA A 197 -7.95 -0.18 -16.77
C ALA A 197 -8.22 0.41 -15.37
N TRP A 198 -7.22 1.06 -14.75
CA TRP A 198 -7.42 1.79 -13.50
C TRP A 198 -8.31 3.02 -13.69
N ARG A 199 -8.07 3.84 -14.73
CA ARG A 199 -8.91 5.00 -15.07
C ARG A 199 -10.39 4.63 -15.30
N ASN A 200 -10.65 3.42 -15.80
CA ASN A 200 -11.97 2.88 -16.08
C ASN A 200 -12.61 2.14 -14.89
N ALA A 201 -11.88 1.94 -13.77
CA ALA A 201 -12.36 1.20 -12.61
C ALA A 201 -13.44 1.98 -11.83
N ALA A 202 -14.71 1.80 -12.19
CA ALA A 202 -15.85 2.57 -11.68
C ALA A 202 -15.99 2.59 -10.14
N ARG A 203 -15.45 1.59 -9.44
CA ARG A 203 -15.48 1.44 -7.97
C ARG A 203 -14.28 2.05 -7.24
N CYS A 204 -13.31 2.64 -7.96
CA CYS A 204 -12.12 3.22 -7.36
C CYS A 204 -12.26 4.74 -7.19
N VAL A 205 -12.20 5.21 -5.94
CA VAL A 205 -12.20 6.64 -5.58
C VAL A 205 -10.85 7.32 -5.82
N GLY A 206 -9.73 6.58 -5.70
CA GLY A 206 -8.36 7.10 -5.87
C GLY A 206 -7.93 7.43 -7.31
N ARG A 207 -8.85 7.43 -8.28
CA ARG A 207 -8.53 7.50 -9.72
C ARG A 207 -7.86 8.78 -10.21
N ILE A 208 -7.81 9.86 -9.42
CA ILE A 208 -7.01 11.05 -9.78
C ILE A 208 -5.52 10.71 -10.03
N GLN A 209 -5.03 9.62 -9.43
CA GLN A 209 -3.66 9.15 -9.56
C GLN A 209 -3.42 8.22 -10.77
N TRP A 210 -4.42 7.96 -11.63
CA TRP A 210 -4.40 6.87 -12.64
C TRP A 210 -3.16 6.84 -13.55
N ASN A 211 -2.55 7.99 -13.85
CA ASN A 211 -1.36 8.07 -14.70
C ASN A 211 -0.04 7.81 -13.94
N LYS A 212 -0.03 7.84 -12.60
CA LYS A 212 1.12 7.57 -11.74
C LYS A 212 1.13 6.12 -11.26
N LEU A 213 1.22 5.19 -12.21
CA LEU A 213 1.28 3.74 -11.98
C LEU A 213 2.61 3.19 -12.50
N GLN A 214 3.40 2.56 -11.63
CA GLN A 214 4.52 1.72 -12.07
C GLN A 214 3.98 0.41 -12.61
N VAL A 215 4.48 -0.04 -13.76
CA VAL A 215 4.16 -1.35 -14.32
C VAL A 215 5.41 -2.21 -14.27
N PHE A 216 5.29 -3.43 -13.75
CA PHE A 216 6.30 -4.47 -13.85
C PHE A 216 5.79 -5.51 -14.86
N ASP A 217 6.45 -5.57 -16.02
CA ASP A 217 6.20 -6.62 -16.98
C ASP A 217 6.81 -7.93 -16.47
N ALA A 218 5.96 -8.92 -16.24
CA ALA A 218 6.33 -10.27 -15.82
C ALA A 218 5.71 -11.32 -16.76
N ARG A 219 5.43 -10.95 -18.02
CA ARG A 219 4.85 -11.85 -19.04
C ARG A 219 5.79 -12.96 -19.49
N ASP A 220 7.08 -12.86 -19.18
CA ASP A 220 8.08 -13.90 -19.39
C ASP A 220 8.26 -14.84 -18.18
N CYS A 221 7.51 -14.62 -17.08
CA CYS A 221 7.56 -15.46 -15.88
C CYS A 221 7.21 -16.92 -16.20
N ALA A 222 8.12 -17.84 -15.91
CA ALA A 222 7.98 -19.26 -16.26
C ALA A 222 7.31 -20.11 -15.16
N ASN A 223 7.61 -19.85 -13.89
CA ASN A 223 7.27 -20.72 -12.76
C ASN A 223 6.84 -19.94 -11.50
N VAL A 224 6.32 -20.64 -10.50
CA VAL A 224 5.85 -20.03 -9.23
C VAL A 224 6.95 -19.36 -8.39
N GLY A 225 8.22 -19.78 -8.52
CA GLY A 225 9.36 -19.19 -7.79
C GLY A 225 9.79 -17.82 -8.35
N GLU A 226 9.78 -17.68 -9.67
CA GLU A 226 9.89 -16.38 -10.34
C GLU A 226 8.70 -15.49 -10.01
N MET A 227 7.49 -16.04 -10.03
CA MET A 227 6.27 -15.33 -9.66
C MET A 227 6.39 -14.70 -8.27
N PHE A 228 6.80 -15.49 -7.27
CA PHE A 228 7.09 -14.99 -5.92
C PHE A 228 8.16 -13.89 -5.89
N SER A 229 9.22 -14.04 -6.69
CA SER A 229 10.32 -13.05 -6.75
C SER A 229 9.88 -11.70 -7.33
N PHE A 230 9.01 -11.70 -8.34
CA PHE A 230 8.34 -10.50 -8.84
C PHE A 230 7.42 -9.87 -7.79
N LEU A 231 6.67 -10.68 -7.03
CA LEU A 231 5.79 -10.19 -5.96
C LEU A 231 6.56 -9.56 -4.79
N CYS A 232 7.68 -10.14 -4.35
CA CYS A 232 8.56 -9.51 -3.36
C CYS A 232 9.13 -8.17 -3.86
N THR A 233 9.51 -8.10 -5.13
CA THR A 233 9.99 -6.86 -5.77
C THR A 233 8.88 -5.79 -5.81
N HIS A 234 7.66 -6.18 -6.17
CA HIS A 234 6.48 -5.32 -6.14
C HIS A 234 6.24 -4.77 -4.72
N ILE A 235 6.19 -5.64 -3.70
CA ILE A 235 5.94 -5.24 -2.30
C ILE A 235 7.02 -4.29 -1.81
N GLN A 236 8.31 -4.57 -2.09
CA GLN A 236 9.40 -3.66 -1.69
C GLN A 236 9.28 -2.30 -2.38
N TYR A 237 9.06 -2.28 -3.69
CA TYR A 237 8.91 -1.05 -4.46
C TYR A 237 7.71 -0.24 -3.97
N ALA A 238 6.55 -0.88 -3.81
CA ALA A 238 5.31 -0.23 -3.47
C ALA A 238 5.31 0.27 -2.01
N THR A 239 5.87 -0.50 -1.07
CA THR A 239 5.93 -0.12 0.34
C THR A 239 6.86 1.07 0.60
N ASN A 240 8.03 1.13 -0.07
CA ASN A 240 8.93 2.30 -0.08
C ASN A 240 9.16 2.95 1.31
N ARG A 241 9.28 2.11 2.35
CA ARG A 241 9.39 2.50 3.78
C ARG A 241 8.32 3.48 4.28
N GLY A 242 7.08 3.30 3.82
CA GLY A 242 5.91 4.09 4.25
C GLY A 242 5.44 5.09 3.19
N ASN A 243 6.32 5.57 2.30
CA ASN A 243 5.95 6.49 1.22
C ASN A 243 5.35 5.72 0.02
N ILE A 244 4.13 5.21 0.19
CA ILE A 244 3.52 4.19 -0.67
C ILE A 244 3.42 4.63 -2.13
N ARG A 245 3.89 3.79 -3.05
CA ARG A 245 3.83 3.99 -4.50
C ARG A 245 2.85 3.02 -5.14
N SER A 246 2.00 3.50 -6.05
CA SER A 246 1.11 2.64 -6.82
C SER A 246 1.87 1.85 -7.88
N ALA A 247 1.72 0.53 -7.86
CA ALA A 247 2.31 -0.38 -8.83
C ALA A 247 1.33 -1.47 -9.29
N ILE A 248 1.63 -2.09 -10.43
CA ILE A 248 1.01 -3.33 -10.92
C ILE A 248 2.10 -4.25 -11.45
N THR A 249 1.98 -5.55 -11.19
CA THR A 249 2.80 -6.59 -11.84
C THR A 249 1.90 -7.42 -12.73
N ILE A 250 2.28 -7.63 -13.99
CA ILE A 250 1.43 -8.32 -14.97
C ILE A 250 2.11 -9.62 -15.40
N PHE A 251 1.55 -10.75 -14.98
CA PHE A 251 2.03 -12.09 -15.32
C PHE A 251 1.49 -12.54 -16.70
N PRO A 252 1.90 -13.72 -17.23
CA PRO A 252 1.56 -14.12 -18.59
C PRO A 252 0.05 -14.17 -18.84
N GLN A 253 -0.36 -13.75 -20.04
CA GLN A 253 -1.77 -13.78 -20.46
C GLN A 253 -2.31 -15.22 -20.57
N ARG A 254 -3.62 -15.37 -20.36
CA ARG A 254 -4.34 -16.62 -20.61
C ARG A 254 -4.09 -17.07 -22.05
N THR A 255 -3.70 -18.33 -22.21
CA THR A 255 -3.40 -18.93 -23.51
C THR A 255 -4.31 -20.14 -23.72
N PRO A 256 -4.94 -20.33 -24.90
CA PRO A 256 -5.84 -21.46 -25.13
C PRO A 256 -5.16 -22.81 -24.91
N GLY A 257 -5.84 -23.75 -24.25
CA GLY A 257 -5.29 -25.08 -23.93
C GLY A 257 -4.18 -25.11 -22.86
N ARG A 258 -3.74 -23.94 -22.35
CA ARG A 258 -2.81 -23.81 -21.22
C ARG A 258 -3.59 -23.39 -19.97
N GLY A 259 -3.13 -23.83 -18.80
CA GLY A 259 -3.66 -23.31 -17.53
C GLY A 259 -3.33 -21.84 -17.30
N ASP A 260 -3.92 -21.24 -16.28
CA ASP A 260 -3.65 -19.84 -15.89
C ASP A 260 -2.52 -19.73 -14.85
N PHE A 261 -1.76 -18.64 -14.92
CA PHE A 261 -1.10 -18.09 -13.73
C PHE A 261 -2.16 -17.46 -12.81
N ARG A 262 -2.17 -17.82 -11.52
CA ARG A 262 -3.13 -17.29 -10.53
C ARG A 262 -2.47 -17.05 -9.18
N ILE A 263 -2.90 -15.98 -8.51
CA ILE A 263 -2.66 -15.77 -7.08
C ILE A 263 -3.98 -16.13 -6.39
N TRP A 264 -3.96 -17.07 -5.45
CA TRP A 264 -5.17 -17.50 -4.75
C TRP A 264 -5.58 -16.48 -3.68
N ASN A 265 -4.61 -15.83 -3.03
CA ASN A 265 -4.85 -14.75 -2.06
C ASN A 265 -5.65 -13.59 -2.69
N THR A 266 -6.60 -13.02 -1.94
CA THR A 266 -7.39 -11.87 -2.42
C THR A 266 -6.60 -10.56 -2.42
N GLN A 267 -5.64 -10.42 -1.52
CA GLN A 267 -4.62 -9.37 -1.49
C GLN A 267 -3.26 -10.01 -1.19
N LEU A 268 -2.15 -9.38 -1.63
CA LEU A 268 -0.79 -9.91 -1.40
C LEU A 268 -0.46 -10.03 0.09
N ILE A 269 -0.92 -9.08 0.91
CA ILE A 269 -0.76 -9.10 2.36
C ILE A 269 -2.16 -9.13 2.96
N ARG A 270 -2.44 -10.14 3.80
CA ARG A 270 -3.62 -10.22 4.68
C ARG A 270 -3.28 -11.04 5.93
N TYR A 271 -4.05 -10.82 7.00
CA TYR A 271 -3.98 -11.63 8.21
C TYR A 271 -4.82 -12.90 8.13
N ALA A 272 -4.37 -13.99 8.74
CA ALA A 272 -5.09 -15.25 8.83
C ALA A 272 -6.36 -15.17 9.69
N GLY A 273 -7.24 -16.16 9.55
CA GLY A 273 -8.44 -16.33 10.37
C GLY A 273 -8.57 -17.78 10.84
N TYR A 274 -8.63 -17.99 12.15
CA TYR A 274 -8.63 -19.32 12.78
C TYR A 274 -9.93 -19.59 13.51
N ARG A 275 -10.74 -20.51 12.98
CA ARG A 275 -11.93 -21.02 13.66
C ARG A 275 -11.53 -21.74 14.95
N GLN A 276 -12.11 -21.33 16.05
CA GLN A 276 -11.87 -21.90 17.38
C GLN A 276 -12.88 -23.03 17.69
N PRO A 277 -12.58 -23.92 18.65
CA PRO A 277 -13.49 -25.03 19.03
C PRO A 277 -14.85 -24.57 19.57
N ASP A 278 -14.94 -23.37 20.13
CA ASP A 278 -16.17 -22.75 20.64
C ASP A 278 -17.02 -22.08 19.54
N GLY A 279 -16.56 -22.12 18.28
CA GLY A 279 -17.20 -21.47 17.13
C GLY A 279 -16.81 -20.00 16.92
N SER A 280 -16.03 -19.40 17.81
CA SER A 280 -15.44 -18.08 17.61
C SER A 280 -14.33 -18.11 16.53
N VAL A 281 -13.82 -16.94 16.14
CA VAL A 281 -12.71 -16.83 15.18
C VAL A 281 -11.66 -15.87 15.71
N LEU A 282 -10.42 -16.33 15.75
CA LEU A 282 -9.24 -15.52 16.05
C LEU A 282 -8.63 -14.99 14.74
N GLY A 283 -8.25 -13.71 14.71
CA GLY A 283 -7.71 -13.06 13.51
C GLY A 283 -8.79 -12.43 12.63
N ASP A 284 -8.69 -12.58 11.29
CA ASP A 284 -9.64 -12.02 10.31
C ASP A 284 -10.66 -13.08 9.84
N PRO A 285 -11.94 -13.01 10.26
CA PRO A 285 -12.96 -13.99 9.86
C PRO A 285 -13.22 -14.06 8.35
N ALA A 286 -12.91 -13.00 7.59
CA ALA A 286 -13.04 -13.02 6.13
C ALA A 286 -11.88 -13.78 5.43
N ASN A 287 -11.02 -14.46 6.18
CA ASN A 287 -9.91 -15.26 5.66
C ASN A 287 -9.92 -16.72 6.12
N VAL A 288 -10.93 -17.19 6.84
CA VAL A 288 -10.95 -18.58 7.37
C VAL A 288 -10.74 -19.61 6.24
N ASP A 289 -11.52 -19.54 5.16
CA ASP A 289 -11.42 -20.47 4.03
C ASP A 289 -10.00 -20.55 3.42
N ILE A 290 -9.37 -19.40 3.15
CA ILE A 290 -8.01 -19.36 2.59
C ILE A 290 -6.94 -19.73 3.62
N THR A 291 -7.20 -19.50 4.91
CA THR A 291 -6.32 -19.94 6.00
C THR A 291 -6.32 -21.46 6.12
N GLU A 292 -7.51 -22.08 6.10
CA GLU A 292 -7.68 -23.54 6.09
C GLU A 292 -7.03 -24.18 4.85
N LEU A 293 -7.13 -23.55 3.67
CA LEU A 293 -6.39 -23.96 2.46
C LEU A 293 -4.87 -23.87 2.65
N CYS A 294 -4.34 -22.77 3.20
CA CYS A 294 -2.91 -22.65 3.49
C CYS A 294 -2.43 -23.74 4.46
N VAL A 295 -3.19 -24.04 5.52
CA VAL A 295 -2.87 -25.14 6.45
C VAL A 295 -2.90 -26.50 5.72
N HIS A 296 -3.90 -26.74 4.86
CA HIS A 296 -3.98 -27.97 4.05
C HIS A 296 -2.79 -28.15 3.10
N HIS A 297 -2.27 -27.06 2.52
CA HIS A 297 -1.07 -27.06 1.67
C HIS A 297 0.26 -27.12 2.48
N GLY A 298 0.20 -27.21 3.80
CA GLY A 298 1.35 -27.45 4.68
C GLY A 298 1.88 -26.22 5.42
N TRP A 299 1.15 -25.11 5.45
CA TRP A 299 1.50 -23.98 6.32
C TRP A 299 1.29 -24.32 7.79
N SER A 300 2.26 -23.94 8.63
CA SER A 300 2.14 -24.00 10.09
C SER A 300 1.77 -22.60 10.60
N PRO A 301 0.54 -22.40 11.14
CA PRO A 301 0.11 -21.09 11.62
C PRO A 301 0.83 -20.69 12.91
N GLY A 302 0.99 -19.38 13.13
CA GLY A 302 1.52 -18.83 14.38
C GLY A 302 0.52 -18.85 15.54
N GLY A 303 -0.78 -18.88 15.22
CA GLY A 303 -1.88 -18.80 16.19
C GLY A 303 -2.17 -17.38 16.70
N GLY A 304 -1.60 -16.34 16.07
CA GLY A 304 -1.75 -14.94 16.48
C GLY A 304 -2.93 -14.22 15.80
N ARG A 305 -3.41 -13.14 16.44
CA ARG A 305 -4.47 -12.26 15.92
C ARG A 305 -4.11 -11.54 14.60
N PHE A 306 -2.82 -11.45 14.29
CA PHE A 306 -2.28 -10.71 13.14
C PHE A 306 -1.21 -11.50 12.39
N ASP A 307 -1.40 -12.82 12.25
CA ASP A 307 -0.49 -13.67 11.47
C ASP A 307 -0.62 -13.38 9.98
N VAL A 308 0.46 -12.96 9.32
CA VAL A 308 0.46 -12.72 7.87
C VAL A 308 0.34 -14.04 7.11
N LEU A 309 -0.63 -14.13 6.21
CA LEU A 309 -0.82 -15.31 5.35
C LEU A 309 0.35 -15.47 4.36
N PRO A 310 0.80 -16.71 4.08
CA PRO A 310 1.67 -16.99 2.95
C PRO A 310 0.93 -16.75 1.63
N LEU A 311 1.68 -16.49 0.56
CA LEU A 311 1.17 -16.46 -0.79
C LEU A 311 0.98 -17.90 -1.31
N LEU A 312 -0.18 -18.18 -1.88
CA LEU A 312 -0.51 -19.44 -2.55
C LEU A 312 -0.59 -19.17 -4.06
N LEU A 313 0.46 -19.58 -4.77
CA LEU A 313 0.74 -19.20 -6.16
C LEU A 313 0.59 -20.40 -7.09
N GLN A 314 0.03 -20.17 -8.27
CA GLN A 314 -0.23 -21.20 -9.28
C GLN A 314 0.39 -20.80 -10.60
N SER A 315 1.14 -21.73 -11.22
CA SER A 315 1.51 -21.68 -12.64
C SER A 315 0.63 -22.66 -13.45
N PRO A 316 0.66 -22.62 -14.79
CA PRO A 316 -0.16 -23.50 -15.63
C PRO A 316 0.18 -24.99 -15.56
N GLU A 317 1.41 -25.31 -15.18
CA GLU A 317 1.99 -26.66 -15.28
C GLU A 317 2.19 -27.31 -13.90
N GLU A 318 2.32 -26.51 -12.84
CA GLU A 318 2.61 -26.95 -11.48
C GLU A 318 1.35 -26.89 -10.57
N PRO A 319 1.27 -27.70 -9.51
CA PRO A 319 0.27 -27.50 -8.46
C PRO A 319 0.51 -26.19 -7.71
N PRO A 320 -0.51 -25.62 -7.05
CA PRO A 320 -0.37 -24.37 -6.30
C PRO A 320 0.57 -24.55 -5.09
N GLU A 321 1.51 -23.61 -4.96
CA GLU A 321 2.63 -23.65 -4.02
C GLU A 321 2.59 -22.49 -3.01
N LEU A 322 2.97 -22.79 -1.77
CA LEU A 322 3.02 -21.84 -0.66
C LEU A 322 4.39 -21.16 -0.53
N PHE A 323 4.36 -19.83 -0.41
CA PHE A 323 5.52 -18.99 -0.14
C PHE A 323 5.24 -18.03 1.02
N PRO A 324 5.86 -18.23 2.20
CA PRO A 324 5.82 -17.26 3.28
C PRO A 324 6.46 -15.94 2.85
N LEU A 325 5.78 -14.82 3.11
CA LEU A 325 6.36 -13.49 2.88
C LEU A 325 7.52 -13.22 3.86
N PRO A 326 8.63 -12.62 3.40
CA PRO A 326 9.68 -12.14 4.30
C PRO A 326 9.11 -11.02 5.20
N PRO A 327 9.18 -11.14 6.55
CA PRO A 327 8.60 -10.15 7.47
C PRO A 327 9.10 -8.71 7.22
N GLU A 328 10.35 -8.54 6.79
CA GLU A 328 10.98 -7.27 6.46
C GLU A 328 10.38 -6.55 5.24
N LEU A 329 9.57 -7.24 4.42
CA LEU A 329 8.79 -6.64 3.35
C LEU A 329 7.38 -6.21 3.80
N VAL A 330 6.92 -6.69 4.96
CA VAL A 330 5.58 -6.40 5.49
C VAL A 330 5.67 -5.27 6.51
N LEU A 331 5.51 -4.04 6.03
CA LEU A 331 5.37 -2.88 6.91
C LEU A 331 4.00 -2.91 7.61
N GLU A 332 4.00 -2.96 8.93
CA GLU A 332 2.82 -2.84 9.78
C GLU A 332 2.82 -1.53 10.57
N VAL A 333 1.64 -0.98 10.82
CA VAL A 333 1.43 0.20 11.66
C VAL A 333 0.67 -0.22 12.93
N PRO A 334 1.30 -0.18 14.12
CA PRO A 334 0.61 -0.29 15.41
C PRO A 334 -0.37 0.87 15.60
N LEU A 335 -1.56 0.60 16.13
CA LEU A 335 -2.63 1.60 16.22
C LEU A 335 -2.73 2.22 17.62
N HIS A 336 -2.65 3.54 17.68
CA HIS A 336 -2.73 4.38 18.87
C HIS A 336 -3.65 5.58 18.63
N HIS A 337 -4.44 5.96 19.64
CA HIS A 337 -5.29 7.14 19.59
C HIS A 337 -4.54 8.38 20.12
N PRO A 338 -4.73 9.59 19.54
CA PRO A 338 -4.08 10.81 20.03
C PRO A 338 -4.53 11.24 21.44
N THR A 339 -5.71 10.81 21.90
CA THR A 339 -6.30 11.24 23.19
C THR A 339 -6.81 10.10 24.08
N LEU A 340 -6.91 8.87 23.57
CA LEU A 340 -7.41 7.70 24.30
C LEU A 340 -6.23 6.75 24.51
N GLU A 341 -5.44 7.00 25.55
CA GLU A 341 -4.16 6.29 25.80
C GLU A 341 -4.34 4.76 25.83
N TRP A 342 -5.45 4.28 26.42
CA TRP A 342 -5.81 2.87 26.49
C TRP A 342 -6.00 2.20 25.13
N PHE A 343 -6.14 2.94 24.02
CA PHE A 343 -6.33 2.36 22.69
C PHE A 343 -5.12 1.51 22.25
N GLY A 344 -3.90 1.91 22.67
CA GLY A 344 -2.69 1.14 22.40
C GLY A 344 -2.68 -0.24 23.10
N GLU A 345 -3.40 -0.39 24.22
CA GLU A 345 -3.52 -1.64 24.97
C GLU A 345 -4.33 -2.70 24.21
N LEU A 346 -5.12 -2.31 23.20
CA LEU A 346 -5.86 -3.23 22.34
C LEU A 346 -4.95 -4.09 21.46
N GLY A 347 -3.65 -3.76 21.37
CA GLY A 347 -2.64 -4.50 20.61
C GLY A 347 -2.92 -4.54 19.10
N LEU A 348 -3.65 -3.56 18.58
CA LEU A 348 -4.08 -3.51 17.19
C LEU A 348 -2.96 -3.04 16.27
N ARG A 349 -2.92 -3.60 15.06
CA ARG A 349 -2.03 -3.19 13.97
C ARG A 349 -2.68 -3.45 12.62
N TRP A 350 -2.22 -2.74 11.59
CA TRP A 350 -2.62 -3.04 10.21
C TRP A 350 -1.44 -2.89 9.24
N TYR A 351 -1.39 -3.74 8.22
CA TYR A 351 -0.35 -3.69 7.18
C TYR A 351 -0.54 -2.45 6.29
N ALA A 352 0.57 -1.81 5.89
CA ALA A 352 0.55 -0.53 5.20
C ALA A 352 0.08 -0.58 3.74
N LEU A 353 0.18 -1.75 3.08
CA LEU A 353 0.08 -1.89 1.63
C LEU A 353 -1.21 -2.61 1.17
N PRO A 354 -2.22 -1.90 0.66
CA PRO A 354 -3.40 -2.52 0.05
C PRO A 354 -3.11 -2.96 -1.40
N ALA A 355 -2.66 -4.21 -1.57
CA ALA A 355 -2.35 -4.79 -2.88
C ALA A 355 -3.36 -5.89 -3.26
N VAL A 356 -4.34 -5.57 -4.11
CA VAL A 356 -5.34 -6.53 -4.63
C VAL A 356 -4.65 -7.51 -5.59
N SER A 357 -4.91 -8.81 -5.45
CA SER A 357 -4.18 -9.86 -6.21
C SER A 357 -5.03 -10.88 -6.96
N ASN A 358 -6.34 -10.94 -6.71
CA ASN A 358 -7.24 -11.93 -7.33
C ASN A 358 -8.08 -11.40 -8.50
N MET A 359 -7.89 -10.17 -8.97
CA MET A 359 -8.59 -9.63 -10.14
C MET A 359 -7.88 -10.00 -11.46
N LEU A 360 -8.67 -10.08 -12.53
CA LEU A 360 -8.21 -10.28 -13.91
C LEU A 360 -8.13 -8.91 -14.59
N LEU A 361 -7.05 -8.64 -15.33
CA LEU A 361 -6.90 -7.46 -16.17
C LEU A 361 -7.25 -7.83 -17.62
N GLU A 362 -8.11 -7.04 -18.28
CA GLU A 362 -8.50 -7.22 -19.68
C GLU A 362 -8.04 -6.03 -20.52
N ILE A 363 -7.29 -6.29 -21.59
CA ILE A 363 -6.74 -5.29 -22.52
C ILE A 363 -6.92 -5.81 -23.95
N GLY A 364 -7.70 -5.13 -24.79
CA GLY A 364 -7.85 -5.50 -26.22
C GLY A 364 -8.38 -6.92 -26.48
N GLY A 365 -9.15 -7.48 -25.54
CA GLY A 365 -9.64 -8.87 -25.57
C GLY A 365 -8.65 -9.91 -25.04
N LEU A 366 -7.41 -9.52 -24.74
CA LEU A 366 -6.46 -10.34 -23.98
C LEU A 366 -6.79 -10.30 -22.49
N GLU A 367 -6.59 -11.43 -21.82
CA GLU A 367 -6.92 -11.63 -20.41
C GLU A 367 -5.67 -11.99 -19.62
N PHE A 368 -5.42 -11.28 -18.52
CA PHE A 368 -4.29 -11.44 -17.62
C PHE A 368 -4.82 -11.87 -16.24
N PRO A 369 -4.92 -13.19 -15.94
CA PRO A 369 -5.60 -13.70 -14.75
C PRO A 369 -4.84 -13.48 -13.43
N ALA A 370 -3.57 -13.11 -13.50
CA ALA A 370 -2.76 -12.66 -12.38
C ALA A 370 -2.14 -11.30 -12.72
N ALA A 371 -2.74 -10.23 -12.21
CA ALA A 371 -2.25 -8.86 -12.40
C ALA A 371 -2.36 -8.06 -11.09
N PRO A 372 -1.64 -8.44 -10.01
CA PRO A 372 -1.75 -7.77 -8.71
C PRO A 372 -1.33 -6.30 -8.77
N PHE A 373 -2.11 -5.43 -8.15
CA PHE A 373 -1.91 -3.99 -8.11
C PHE A 373 -2.16 -3.40 -6.74
N ASN A 374 -1.52 -2.28 -6.43
CA ASN A 374 -1.71 -1.54 -5.19
C ASN A 374 -1.96 -0.05 -5.41
N GLY A 375 -2.62 0.56 -4.42
CA GLY A 375 -2.54 1.98 -4.14
C GLY A 375 -2.05 2.18 -2.71
N TRP A 376 -2.58 3.20 -2.04
CA TRP A 376 -2.52 3.37 -0.58
C TRP A 376 -3.93 3.39 0.00
N TYR A 377 -4.04 3.22 1.32
CA TYR A 377 -5.32 3.11 2.01
C TYR A 377 -6.07 4.45 2.08
N MET A 378 -7.40 4.38 1.95
CA MET A 378 -8.31 5.33 2.57
C MET A 378 -8.62 4.86 4.00
N SER A 379 -8.58 5.76 5.00
CA SER A 379 -8.64 5.38 6.43
C SER A 379 -9.86 4.54 6.81
N SER A 380 -11.02 4.80 6.19
CA SER A 380 -12.27 4.08 6.45
C SER A 380 -12.30 2.65 5.91
N GLU A 381 -11.38 2.25 5.04
CA GLU A 381 -11.17 0.84 4.69
C GLU A 381 -10.67 0.05 5.91
N ILE A 382 -9.74 0.63 6.69
CA ILE A 382 -9.23 0.00 7.91
C ILE A 382 -10.20 0.26 9.06
N GLY A 383 -10.42 1.53 9.39
CA GLY A 383 -11.17 1.95 10.57
C GLY A 383 -12.61 1.45 10.58
N THR A 384 -13.34 1.68 9.49
CA THR A 384 -14.73 1.24 9.38
C THR A 384 -14.82 -0.23 8.92
N ARG A 385 -14.20 -0.60 7.79
CA ARG A 385 -14.46 -1.93 7.18
C ARG A 385 -13.65 -3.08 7.77
N ASN A 386 -12.36 -2.91 8.07
CA ASN A 386 -11.57 -3.99 8.64
C ASN A 386 -11.81 -4.15 10.15
N LEU A 387 -11.85 -3.04 10.88
CA LEU A 387 -11.98 -3.05 12.34
C LEU A 387 -13.43 -3.11 12.84
N CYS A 388 -14.38 -2.40 12.21
CA CYS A 388 -15.74 -2.24 12.77
C CYS A 388 -16.82 -3.15 12.14
N ASP A 389 -16.64 -3.70 10.94
CA ASP A 389 -17.59 -4.69 10.38
C ASP A 389 -17.73 -5.92 11.31
N SER A 390 -18.95 -6.38 11.55
CA SER A 390 -19.24 -7.47 12.50
C SER A 390 -18.76 -8.85 12.01
N GLN A 391 -18.64 -9.02 10.69
CA GLN A 391 -18.03 -10.20 10.05
C GLN A 391 -16.51 -10.06 9.85
N ARG A 392 -15.88 -9.07 10.50
CA ARG A 392 -14.42 -8.81 10.50
C ARG A 392 -13.92 -8.78 11.94
N TYR A 393 -13.10 -7.80 12.33
CA TYR A 393 -12.55 -7.74 13.70
C TYR A 393 -13.58 -7.26 14.75
N ASN A 394 -14.75 -6.76 14.34
CA ASN A 394 -15.91 -6.43 15.19
C ASN A 394 -15.57 -5.62 16.46
N LEU A 395 -14.73 -4.59 16.31
CA LEU A 395 -14.11 -3.86 17.42
C LEU A 395 -15.07 -2.90 18.17
N LEU A 396 -16.16 -2.48 17.54
CA LEU A 396 -17.08 -1.45 18.07
C LEU A 396 -17.54 -1.68 19.52
N PRO A 397 -17.96 -2.88 19.96
CA PRO A 397 -18.44 -3.08 21.33
C PRO A 397 -17.35 -2.87 22.38
N GLU A 398 -16.11 -3.29 22.11
CA GLU A 398 -14.98 -3.16 23.03
C GLU A 398 -14.55 -1.70 23.18
N VAL A 399 -14.42 -0.98 22.06
CA VAL A 399 -14.11 0.46 22.05
C VAL A 399 -15.19 1.26 22.77
N ALA A 400 -16.47 1.00 22.49
CA ALA A 400 -17.57 1.71 23.13
C ALA A 400 -17.63 1.47 24.65
N LEU A 401 -17.30 0.27 25.11
CA LEU A 401 -17.20 -0.05 26.54
C LEU A 401 -16.04 0.71 27.20
N ARG A 402 -14.84 0.71 26.60
CA ARG A 402 -13.69 1.48 27.11
C ARG A 402 -13.88 2.99 27.06
N MET A 403 -14.71 3.50 26.15
CA MET A 403 -15.18 4.90 26.12
C MET A 403 -16.27 5.22 27.15
N GLY A 404 -16.80 4.24 27.89
CA GLY A 404 -17.89 4.44 28.85
C GLY A 404 -19.25 4.81 28.22
N LEU A 405 -19.48 4.43 26.96
CA LEU A 405 -20.73 4.73 26.24
C LEU A 405 -21.85 3.77 26.63
N ASP A 406 -23.10 4.26 26.67
CA ASP A 406 -24.26 3.39 26.87
C ASP A 406 -24.55 2.56 25.62
N THR A 407 -24.09 1.32 25.62
CA THR A 407 -24.25 0.35 24.52
C THR A 407 -25.64 -0.31 24.48
N ARG A 408 -26.48 -0.12 25.50
CA ARG A 408 -27.76 -0.84 25.67
C ARG A 408 -28.86 -0.36 24.72
N THR A 409 -28.78 0.88 24.25
CA THR A 409 -29.73 1.47 23.30
C THR A 409 -29.02 1.99 22.05
N THR A 410 -29.62 1.83 20.88
CA THR A 410 -29.12 2.42 19.64
C THR A 410 -29.27 3.94 19.60
N SER A 411 -30.21 4.52 20.38
CA SER A 411 -30.46 5.96 20.40
C SER A 411 -29.35 6.80 21.06
N SER A 412 -28.38 6.18 21.75
CA SER A 412 -27.20 6.87 22.28
C SER A 412 -26.14 7.17 21.20
N LEU A 413 -26.31 6.62 19.99
CA LEU A 413 -25.38 6.69 18.86
C LEU A 413 -23.95 6.22 19.24
N TRP A 414 -23.87 5.20 20.11
CA TRP A 414 -22.59 4.69 20.60
C TRP A 414 -21.71 4.09 19.50
N LYS A 415 -22.33 3.46 18.48
CA LYS A 415 -21.62 2.88 17.34
C LYS A 415 -20.96 3.95 16.49
N ASP A 416 -21.68 5.03 16.23
CA ASP A 416 -21.25 6.18 15.45
C ASP A 416 -20.04 6.85 16.11
N LYS A 417 -20.14 7.12 17.42
CA LYS A 417 -19.04 7.67 18.24
C LYS A 417 -17.81 6.76 18.22
N ALA A 418 -17.97 5.46 18.52
CA ALA A 418 -16.87 4.52 18.52
C ALA A 418 -16.22 4.36 17.13
N ALA A 419 -17.01 4.35 16.06
CA ALA A 419 -16.50 4.26 14.69
C ALA A 419 -15.66 5.49 14.29
N VAL A 420 -16.02 6.69 14.76
CA VAL A 420 -15.24 7.91 14.55
C VAL A 420 -13.89 7.81 15.25
N GLU A 421 -13.83 7.49 16.55
CA GLU A 421 -12.55 7.36 17.28
C GLU A 421 -11.64 6.27 16.68
N VAL A 422 -12.20 5.14 16.20
CA VAL A 422 -11.40 4.10 15.51
C VAL A 422 -10.81 4.62 14.20
N ASN A 423 -11.53 5.46 13.45
CA ASN A 423 -11.00 6.09 12.24
C ASN A 423 -9.93 7.16 12.57
N ILE A 424 -10.09 7.90 13.66
CA ILE A 424 -9.09 8.84 14.17
C ILE A 424 -7.81 8.09 14.57
N ALA A 425 -7.92 6.98 15.31
CA ALA A 425 -6.78 6.13 15.67
C ALA A 425 -5.99 5.68 14.43
N VAL A 426 -6.67 5.14 13.42
CA VAL A 426 -6.05 4.67 12.17
C VAL A 426 -5.30 5.81 11.47
N LEU A 427 -5.96 6.95 11.25
CA LEU A 427 -5.38 8.08 10.53
C LEU A 427 -4.15 8.64 11.26
N HIS A 428 -4.30 8.89 12.57
CA HIS A 428 -3.22 9.37 13.44
C HIS A 428 -2.01 8.43 13.44
N SER A 429 -2.24 7.11 13.58
CA SER A 429 -1.16 6.12 13.67
C SER A 429 -0.33 6.06 12.39
N TYR A 430 -0.99 6.08 11.22
CA TYR A 430 -0.30 6.10 9.93
C TYR A 430 0.47 7.40 9.72
N GLN A 431 -0.10 8.55 10.11
CA GLN A 431 0.58 9.85 10.03
C GLN A 431 1.83 9.90 10.92
N VAL A 432 1.74 9.46 12.18
CA VAL A 432 2.88 9.38 13.11
C VAL A 432 3.94 8.41 12.60
N ALA A 433 3.55 7.26 12.05
CA ALA A 433 4.46 6.29 11.42
C ALA A 433 4.99 6.72 10.04
N LYS A 434 4.61 7.92 9.54
CA LYS A 434 4.96 8.47 8.22
C LYS A 434 4.62 7.52 7.05
N VAL A 435 3.50 6.79 7.19
CA VAL A 435 2.94 5.91 6.18
C VAL A 435 1.83 6.61 5.41
N THR A 436 1.88 6.57 4.07
CA THR A 436 0.90 7.20 3.20
C THR A 436 -0.49 6.61 3.44
N ILE A 437 -1.43 7.48 3.83
CA ILE A 437 -2.85 7.21 3.98
C ILE A 437 -3.61 8.47 3.57
N VAL A 438 -4.89 8.33 3.20
CA VAL A 438 -5.79 9.46 2.94
C VAL A 438 -7.07 9.32 3.76
N ASP A 439 -7.62 10.41 4.25
CA ASP A 439 -8.96 10.40 4.86
C ASP A 439 -10.05 10.39 3.78
N HIS A 440 -11.29 10.11 4.18
CA HIS A 440 -12.40 9.94 3.25
C HIS A 440 -13.00 11.26 2.72
N HIS A 441 -12.74 12.41 3.36
CA HIS A 441 -13.15 13.71 2.83
C HIS A 441 -12.17 14.15 1.73
N ALA A 442 -10.86 14.14 2.00
CA ALA A 442 -9.84 14.49 1.00
C ALA A 442 -9.86 13.56 -0.23
N ALA A 443 -10.11 12.27 -0.03
CA ALA A 443 -10.25 11.30 -1.13
C ALA A 443 -11.46 11.60 -2.03
N THR A 444 -12.61 11.96 -1.44
CA THR A 444 -13.84 12.21 -2.19
C THR A 444 -13.86 13.57 -2.89
N GLU A 445 -13.29 14.62 -2.28
CA GLU A 445 -13.00 15.88 -2.99
C GLU A 445 -12.09 15.68 -4.21
N SER A 446 -11.03 14.89 -4.03
CA SER A 446 -10.09 14.54 -5.11
C SER A 446 -10.79 13.76 -6.22
N PHE A 447 -11.75 12.90 -5.88
CA PHE A 447 -12.56 12.18 -6.86
C PHE A 447 -13.49 13.10 -7.66
N VAL A 448 -14.14 14.09 -7.04
CA VAL A 448 -14.98 15.06 -7.77
C VAL A 448 -14.13 15.86 -8.77
N LYS A 449 -12.98 16.37 -8.33
CA LYS A 449 -12.00 17.05 -9.21
C LYS A 449 -11.54 16.15 -10.37
N HIS A 450 -11.36 14.85 -10.13
CA HIS A 450 -11.10 13.87 -11.19
C HIS A 450 -12.30 13.74 -12.14
N MET A 451 -13.51 13.53 -11.64
CA MET A 451 -14.72 13.37 -12.44
C MET A 451 -14.99 14.58 -13.36
N GLU A 452 -14.79 15.80 -12.87
CA GLU A 452 -14.86 17.04 -13.66
C GLU A 452 -13.82 17.07 -14.79
N ASN A 453 -12.58 16.66 -14.50
CA ASN A 453 -11.51 16.55 -15.50
C ASN A 453 -11.82 15.48 -16.55
N GLU A 454 -12.41 14.35 -16.16
CA GLU A 454 -12.77 13.26 -17.07
C GLU A 454 -13.95 13.63 -17.99
N LEU A 455 -14.98 14.28 -17.44
CA LEU A 455 -16.09 14.88 -18.22
C LEU A 455 -15.55 15.87 -19.26
N ARG A 456 -14.62 16.75 -18.86
CA ARG A 456 -14.03 17.75 -19.75
C ARG A 456 -13.06 17.17 -20.79
N THR A 457 -12.31 16.11 -20.48
CA THR A 457 -11.24 15.59 -21.36
C THR A 457 -11.68 14.45 -22.26
N ARG A 458 -12.64 13.62 -21.83
CA ARG A 458 -13.15 12.47 -22.61
C ARG A 458 -14.67 12.30 -22.59
N GLY A 459 -15.41 13.29 -22.10
CA GLY A 459 -16.87 13.29 -22.15
C GLY A 459 -17.57 12.43 -21.11
N GLY A 460 -16.87 11.88 -20.11
CA GLY A 460 -17.52 11.09 -19.06
C GLY A 460 -16.57 10.39 -18.10
N CYS A 461 -17.15 9.83 -17.04
CA CYS A 461 -16.45 9.06 -16.02
C CYS A 461 -17.33 7.93 -15.50
N PRO A 462 -17.04 6.64 -15.80
CA PRO A 462 -17.79 5.54 -15.23
C PRO A 462 -17.59 5.53 -13.71
N ALA A 463 -18.67 5.54 -12.94
CA ALA A 463 -18.60 5.59 -11.48
C ALA A 463 -19.76 4.81 -10.82
N ASP A 464 -19.40 3.99 -9.83
CA ASP A 464 -20.33 3.17 -9.05
C ASP A 464 -20.58 3.85 -7.70
N TRP A 465 -21.61 4.68 -7.62
CA TRP A 465 -21.93 5.51 -6.44
C TRP A 465 -21.96 4.70 -5.13
N VAL A 466 -22.44 3.45 -5.18
CA VAL A 466 -22.52 2.52 -4.03
C VAL A 466 -21.14 2.19 -3.44
N TRP A 467 -20.08 2.31 -4.23
CA TRP A 467 -18.68 2.07 -3.82
C TRP A 467 -17.86 3.35 -3.66
N ILE A 468 -18.22 4.43 -4.35
CA ILE A 468 -17.51 5.72 -4.25
C ILE A 468 -17.88 6.47 -2.98
N VAL A 469 -19.12 6.36 -2.49
CA VAL A 469 -19.54 6.96 -1.21
C VAL A 469 -18.87 6.20 -0.05
N PRO A 470 -18.14 6.89 0.86
CA PRO A 470 -17.49 6.23 1.99
C PRO A 470 -18.47 5.55 2.96
N PRO A 471 -18.04 4.49 3.67
CA PRO A 471 -18.90 3.71 4.57
C PRO A 471 -19.23 4.41 5.90
N ILE A 472 -18.74 5.63 6.10
CA ILE A 472 -18.99 6.51 7.25
C ILE A 472 -19.11 7.95 6.72
N SER A 473 -19.88 8.80 7.40
CA SER A 473 -20.03 10.23 7.04
C SER A 473 -20.54 10.50 5.61
N GLY A 474 -21.27 9.57 4.99
CA GLY A 474 -21.61 9.60 3.55
C GLY A 474 -22.07 10.95 3.01
N SER A 475 -23.17 11.52 3.53
CA SER A 475 -23.71 12.82 3.07
C SER A 475 -22.90 14.05 3.50
N LEU A 476 -21.83 13.86 4.29
CA LEU A 476 -20.83 14.88 4.62
C LEU A 476 -19.63 14.84 3.63
N THR A 477 -19.80 14.13 2.50
CA THR A 477 -18.83 14.07 1.41
C THR A 477 -19.48 14.51 0.09
N PRO A 478 -18.77 15.24 -0.79
CA PRO A 478 -19.37 15.83 -2.00
C PRO A 478 -19.83 14.78 -3.02
N VAL A 479 -19.29 13.56 -2.95
CA VAL A 479 -19.68 12.44 -3.83
C VAL A 479 -21.07 11.91 -3.57
N PHE A 480 -21.62 12.09 -2.37
CA PHE A 480 -22.99 11.69 -2.06
C PHE A 480 -23.99 12.51 -2.89
N HIS A 481 -23.72 13.81 -3.04
CA HIS A 481 -24.57 14.76 -3.78
C HIS A 481 -24.36 14.71 -5.30
N GLN A 482 -23.38 13.95 -5.78
CA GLN A 482 -23.03 13.82 -7.19
C GLN A 482 -23.78 12.66 -7.86
N GLU A 483 -24.64 12.94 -8.85
CA GLU A 483 -25.18 11.89 -9.72
C GLU A 483 -24.05 11.27 -10.56
N MET A 484 -24.11 9.95 -10.75
CA MET A 484 -23.08 9.15 -11.43
C MET A 484 -23.72 8.14 -12.37
N VAL A 485 -23.06 7.83 -13.51
CA VAL A 485 -23.46 6.71 -14.38
C VAL A 485 -22.43 5.59 -14.23
N ASN A 486 -22.91 4.37 -13.95
CA ASN A 486 -22.08 3.18 -13.89
C ASN A 486 -22.15 2.42 -15.22
N TYR A 487 -21.02 2.29 -15.91
CA TYR A 487 -20.88 1.57 -17.17
C TYR A 487 -19.47 0.97 -17.29
N GLN A 488 -19.32 -0.05 -18.15
CA GLN A 488 -18.03 -0.74 -18.34
C GLN A 488 -17.40 -0.35 -19.68
N LEU A 489 -16.12 0.03 -19.60
CA LEU A 489 -15.23 0.26 -20.74
C LEU A 489 -14.19 -0.87 -20.79
N CYS A 490 -13.36 -0.89 -21.83
CA CYS A 490 -12.13 -1.67 -21.92
C CYS A 490 -10.97 -0.72 -22.30
N PRO A 491 -9.74 -0.90 -21.79
CA PRO A 491 -9.28 -1.86 -20.77
C PRO A 491 -10.00 -1.77 -19.42
N THR A 492 -9.99 -2.85 -18.63
CA THR A 492 -10.68 -2.91 -17.33
C THR A 492 -10.16 -4.02 -16.41
N PHE A 493 -10.48 -3.92 -15.11
CA PHE A 493 -10.29 -4.99 -14.14
C PHE A 493 -11.61 -5.73 -13.88
N ARG A 494 -11.59 -7.06 -13.92
CA ARG A 494 -12.74 -7.93 -13.68
C ARG A 494 -12.51 -8.82 -12.46
N TYR A 495 -13.60 -9.11 -11.74
CA TYR A 495 -13.63 -10.22 -10.81
C TYR A 495 -13.62 -11.54 -11.58
N GLN A 496 -13.01 -12.56 -10.98
CA GLN A 496 -12.95 -13.93 -11.51
C GLN A 496 -13.27 -14.91 -10.37
N PRO A 497 -13.72 -16.14 -10.67
CA PRO A 497 -13.95 -17.16 -9.64
C PRO A 497 -12.68 -17.43 -8.82
N ASP A 498 -12.85 -17.69 -7.52
CA ASP A 498 -11.76 -18.10 -6.64
C ASP A 498 -11.06 -19.33 -7.22
N ALA A 499 -9.73 -19.30 -7.29
CA ALA A 499 -8.98 -20.28 -8.06
C ALA A 499 -9.24 -21.72 -7.59
N TRP A 500 -9.34 -21.96 -6.28
CA TRP A 500 -9.65 -23.28 -5.70
C TRP A 500 -11.03 -23.84 -6.08
N LYS A 501 -11.98 -23.00 -6.50
CA LYS A 501 -13.32 -23.45 -6.93
C LYS A 501 -13.35 -23.95 -8.38
N VAL A 502 -12.34 -23.61 -9.17
CA VAL A 502 -12.22 -23.98 -10.60
C VAL A 502 -10.96 -24.78 -10.91
N TYR A 503 -10.05 -24.94 -9.94
CA TYR A 503 -8.83 -25.71 -10.07
C TYR A 503 -9.14 -27.21 -10.18
N VAL A 504 -8.68 -27.83 -11.27
CA VAL A 504 -8.75 -29.28 -11.48
C VAL A 504 -7.36 -29.87 -11.19
N SER A 505 -7.27 -30.73 -10.19
CA SER A 505 -6.01 -31.41 -9.84
C SER A 505 -5.56 -32.33 -10.98
N LYS A 506 -4.34 -32.11 -11.49
CA LYS A 506 -3.69 -32.94 -12.53
C LYS A 506 -3.15 -34.28 -12.00
N GLY A 507 -3.91 -34.92 -11.09
CA GLY A 507 -3.73 -36.33 -10.75
C GLY A 507 -2.48 -36.69 -9.93
N THR A 508 -2.38 -36.25 -8.67
CA THR A 508 -1.90 -37.14 -7.60
C THR A 508 -2.50 -36.75 -6.25
N THR A 509 -3.39 -37.58 -5.72
CA THR A 509 -3.93 -37.46 -4.36
C THR A 509 -2.91 -37.93 -3.34
N VAL A 510 -2.09 -37.02 -2.81
CA VAL A 510 -1.68 -36.93 -1.39
C VAL A 510 -1.11 -35.51 -1.19
N THR A 511 -1.75 -34.66 -0.39
CA THR A 511 -1.10 -33.45 0.15
C THR A 511 -0.05 -33.91 1.17
N ARG A 512 1.14 -34.22 0.66
CA ARG A 512 2.27 -34.66 1.48
C ARG A 512 2.65 -33.48 2.38
N ARG A 513 2.52 -33.66 3.69
CA ARG A 513 2.90 -32.65 4.69
C ARG A 513 4.34 -32.21 4.38
N LYS A 514 4.51 -30.98 3.89
CA LYS A 514 5.79 -30.51 3.35
C LYS A 514 6.91 -30.75 4.36
N THR A 515 7.96 -31.41 3.93
CA THR A 515 9.11 -31.74 4.77
C THR A 515 9.85 -30.45 5.16
N PHE A 516 10.57 -30.49 6.28
CA PHE A 516 11.39 -29.36 6.75
C PHE A 516 12.33 -28.81 5.65
N LYS A 517 12.77 -29.69 4.74
CA LYS A 517 13.61 -29.38 3.57
C LYS A 517 12.91 -28.50 2.52
N GLU A 518 11.60 -28.64 2.34
CA GLU A 518 10.82 -27.86 1.36
C GLU A 518 10.48 -26.47 1.93
N VAL A 519 10.14 -26.39 3.21
CA VAL A 519 10.01 -25.10 3.94
C VAL A 519 11.36 -24.37 3.96
N ALA A 520 12.46 -25.08 4.25
CA ALA A 520 13.81 -24.53 4.18
C ALA A 520 14.19 -24.07 2.76
N ASN A 521 13.70 -24.72 1.70
CA ASN A 521 13.90 -24.24 0.32
C ASN A 521 13.14 -22.95 0.03
N ALA A 522 11.88 -22.80 0.48
CA ALA A 522 11.15 -21.53 0.36
C ALA A 522 11.86 -20.40 1.12
N VAL A 523 12.29 -20.66 2.37
CA VAL A 523 13.11 -19.72 3.16
C VAL A 523 14.44 -19.42 2.48
N LYS A 524 15.08 -20.40 1.84
CA LYS A 524 16.33 -20.23 1.07
C LYS A 524 16.13 -19.42 -0.21
N ILE A 525 14.98 -19.52 -0.87
CA ILE A 525 14.62 -18.65 -2.01
C ILE A 525 14.44 -17.22 -1.50
N SER A 526 13.66 -17.00 -0.44
CA SER A 526 13.51 -15.68 0.20
C SER A 526 14.84 -15.08 0.65
N ALA A 527 15.72 -15.86 1.29
CA ALA A 527 17.03 -15.42 1.74
C ALA A 527 18.01 -15.16 0.58
N LYS A 528 17.98 -15.97 -0.49
CA LYS A 528 18.78 -15.75 -1.70
C LYS A 528 18.32 -14.51 -2.46
N LEU A 529 17.00 -14.27 -2.52
CA LEU A 529 16.40 -13.09 -3.09
C LEU A 529 16.77 -11.84 -2.27
N MET A 530 16.69 -11.90 -0.95
CA MET A 530 17.16 -10.83 -0.06
C MET A 530 18.66 -10.54 -0.23
N GLY A 531 19.51 -11.57 -0.34
CA GLY A 531 20.93 -11.39 -0.66
C GLY A 531 21.14 -10.66 -2.00
N HIS A 532 20.36 -11.01 -3.03
CA HIS A 532 20.39 -10.34 -4.33
C HIS A 532 19.85 -8.89 -4.27
N MET A 533 18.83 -8.63 -3.44
CA MET A 533 18.24 -7.30 -3.24
C MET A 533 19.14 -6.37 -2.41
N MET A 534 19.88 -6.91 -1.44
CA MET A 534 20.92 -6.15 -0.71
C MET A 534 22.11 -5.85 -1.61
N ALA A 535 22.56 -6.82 -2.42
CA ALA A 535 23.69 -6.65 -3.35
C ALA A 535 23.47 -5.58 -4.45
N ARG A 536 22.23 -5.08 -4.65
CA ARG A 536 21.91 -3.98 -5.57
C ARG A 536 21.93 -2.60 -4.91
N ARG A 537 22.20 -2.48 -3.60
CA ARG A 537 22.38 -1.19 -2.92
C ARG A 537 23.82 -0.70 -3.04
N VAL A 538 23.99 0.61 -3.09
CA VAL A 538 25.32 1.24 -3.03
C VAL A 538 25.94 0.98 -1.66
N LYS A 539 27.20 0.50 -1.64
CA LYS A 539 27.95 0.25 -0.41
C LYS A 539 28.39 1.56 0.23
N ALA A 540 28.34 1.62 1.54
CA ALA A 540 28.85 2.73 2.33
C ALA A 540 29.75 2.22 3.46
N THR A 541 30.82 2.93 3.75
CA THR A 541 31.83 2.52 4.72
C THR A 541 32.01 3.62 5.75
N ILE A 542 31.62 3.35 6.98
CA ILE A 542 31.66 4.31 8.07
C ILE A 542 32.85 3.97 8.96
N LEU A 543 33.92 4.74 8.84
CA LEU A 543 35.13 4.61 9.64
C LEU A 543 35.01 5.46 10.91
N TYR A 544 35.40 4.91 12.06
CA TYR A 544 35.49 5.67 13.29
C TYR A 544 36.82 5.48 14.01
N ALA A 545 37.20 6.50 14.77
CA ALA A 545 38.26 6.39 15.76
C ALA A 545 37.92 7.20 17.02
N THR A 546 38.20 6.60 18.18
CA THR A 546 37.72 7.10 19.47
C THR A 546 38.53 6.57 20.64
N GLU A 547 38.81 7.44 21.60
CA GLU A 547 39.36 7.05 22.92
C GLU A 547 38.24 6.67 23.90
N THR A 548 37.21 7.52 23.98
CA THR A 548 36.15 7.45 25.01
C THR A 548 34.85 6.83 24.52
N GLY A 549 34.84 6.29 23.29
CA GLY A 549 33.65 5.65 22.69
C GLY A 549 32.69 6.61 21.97
N LYS A 550 32.83 7.93 22.11
CA LYS A 550 31.84 8.90 21.60
C LYS A 550 31.72 8.90 20.07
N SER A 551 32.84 8.85 19.35
CA SER A 551 32.85 8.78 17.87
C SER A 551 32.27 7.45 17.37
N ARG A 552 32.48 6.35 18.11
CA ARG A 552 31.88 5.03 17.82
C ARG A 552 30.36 5.07 17.92
N THR A 553 29.82 5.70 18.97
CA THR A 553 28.37 5.90 19.13
C THR A 553 27.78 6.71 17.97
N TYR A 554 28.45 7.80 17.59
CA TYR A 554 28.01 8.63 16.46
C TYR A 554 28.09 7.87 15.11
N ALA A 555 29.16 7.10 14.87
CA ALA A 555 29.26 6.23 13.69
C ALA A 555 28.16 5.16 13.62
N TRP A 556 27.78 4.58 14.77
CA TRP A 556 26.64 3.67 14.85
C TRP A 556 25.30 4.36 14.55
N ASN A 557 25.08 5.57 15.08
CA ASN A 557 23.88 6.35 14.78
C ASN A 557 23.82 6.72 13.27
N LEU A 558 24.97 7.07 12.68
CA LEU A 558 25.11 7.31 11.24
C LEU A 558 24.80 6.04 10.44
N CYS A 559 25.22 4.87 10.89
CA CYS A 559 24.89 3.59 10.26
C CYS A 559 23.38 3.30 10.27
N GLN A 560 22.68 3.51 11.39
CA GLN A 560 21.23 3.32 11.42
C GLN A 560 20.50 4.29 10.47
N LEU A 561 21.02 5.51 10.29
CA LEU A 561 20.54 6.45 9.27
C LEU A 561 20.82 5.94 7.85
N PHE A 562 22.06 5.53 7.54
CA PHE A 562 22.48 5.10 6.21
C PHE A 562 21.88 3.74 5.76
N ARG A 563 21.49 2.85 6.68
CA ARG A 563 20.75 1.60 6.37
C ARG A 563 19.40 1.87 5.68
N ARG A 564 18.93 3.11 5.73
CA ARG A 564 17.75 3.63 5.02
C ARG A 564 18.02 4.03 3.56
N ALA A 565 19.17 3.74 2.96
CA ALA A 565 19.38 3.92 1.52
C ALA A 565 20.48 3.02 0.97
N PHE A 566 21.56 2.88 1.74
CA PHE A 566 22.80 2.21 1.38
C PHE A 566 22.87 0.81 1.99
N ASP A 567 23.98 0.12 1.73
CA ASP A 567 24.48 -1.02 2.50
C ASP A 567 25.69 -0.57 3.34
N PRO A 568 25.48 0.01 4.55
CA PRO A 568 26.57 0.55 5.35
C PRO A 568 27.21 -0.50 6.28
N LYS A 569 28.55 -0.56 6.24
CA LYS A 569 29.37 -1.19 7.29
C LYS A 569 29.98 -0.12 8.20
N VAL A 570 30.14 -0.44 9.49
CA VAL A 570 30.88 0.39 10.46
C VAL A 570 32.14 -0.37 10.83
N LEU A 571 33.30 0.28 10.75
CA LEU A 571 34.60 -0.29 11.09
C LEU A 571 35.39 0.69 11.94
N CYS A 572 36.17 0.17 12.88
CA CYS A 572 37.19 0.95 13.55
C CYS A 572 38.37 1.19 12.59
N MET A 573 39.13 2.27 12.74
CA MET A 573 40.22 2.62 11.81
C MET A 573 41.40 1.64 11.86
N ASP A 574 41.62 0.96 12.99
CA ASP A 574 42.63 -0.09 13.19
C ASP A 574 42.24 -1.42 12.52
N GLU A 575 40.95 -1.70 12.43
CA GLU A 575 40.36 -2.85 11.72
C GLU A 575 40.27 -2.63 10.19
N TYR A 576 40.58 -1.43 9.68
CA TYR A 576 40.37 -1.06 8.29
C TYR A 576 41.66 -1.02 7.45
N ASP A 577 41.69 -1.83 6.39
CA ASP A 577 42.76 -1.80 5.39
C ASP A 577 42.61 -0.57 4.47
N VAL A 578 43.58 0.35 4.56
CA VAL A 578 43.63 1.61 3.78
C VAL A 578 43.70 1.36 2.27
N VAL A 579 44.24 0.21 1.81
CA VAL A 579 44.24 -0.16 0.37
C VAL A 579 42.82 -0.35 -0.16
N SER A 580 41.86 -0.67 0.71
CA SER A 580 40.45 -0.78 0.32
C SER A 580 39.84 0.54 -0.15
N LEU A 581 40.39 1.71 0.21
CA LEU A 581 39.85 3.03 -0.17
C LEU A 581 39.71 3.21 -1.69
N GLU A 582 40.60 2.60 -2.48
CA GLU A 582 40.58 2.65 -3.95
C GLU A 582 39.32 1.96 -4.55
N HIS A 583 38.70 1.07 -3.78
CA HIS A 583 37.57 0.22 -4.19
C HIS A 583 36.25 0.61 -3.50
N GLU A 584 36.26 1.56 -2.56
CA GLU A 584 35.07 2.03 -1.86
C GLU A 584 34.32 3.10 -2.66
N THR A 585 33.00 2.96 -2.75
CA THR A 585 32.15 3.95 -3.44
C THR A 585 31.83 5.16 -2.57
N LEU A 586 31.62 4.95 -1.27
CA LEU A 586 31.27 6.00 -0.31
C LEU A 586 31.91 5.72 1.06
N VAL A 587 32.77 6.63 1.54
CA VAL A 587 33.37 6.56 2.89
C VAL A 587 32.94 7.75 3.74
N LEU A 588 32.44 7.49 4.94
CA LEU A 588 32.11 8.50 5.94
C LEU A 588 33.02 8.31 7.15
N VAL A 589 33.65 9.38 7.62
CA VAL A 589 34.58 9.31 8.74
C VAL A 589 34.00 10.03 9.95
N VAL A 590 33.99 9.40 11.12
CA VAL A 590 33.58 10.02 12.39
C VAL A 590 34.68 9.80 13.43
N THR A 591 35.53 10.82 13.65
CA THR A 591 36.72 10.67 14.49
C THR A 591 36.85 11.76 15.54
N SER A 592 37.36 11.39 16.71
CA SER A 592 37.87 12.35 17.69
C SER A 592 39.30 12.80 17.34
N THR A 593 39.76 13.85 17.99
CA THR A 593 41.16 14.29 18.03
C THR A 593 41.64 14.17 19.48
N PHE A 594 42.88 13.72 19.73
CA PHE A 594 43.44 13.54 21.06
C PHE A 594 44.59 14.52 21.35
N GLY A 595 44.81 14.82 22.63
CA GLY A 595 45.92 15.65 23.11
C GLY A 595 46.09 16.97 22.35
N ASN A 596 47.24 17.14 21.69
CA ASN A 596 47.62 18.35 20.96
C ASN A 596 47.35 18.26 19.45
N GLY A 597 46.29 17.54 19.04
CA GLY A 597 45.91 17.41 17.63
C GLY A 597 46.19 16.04 17.01
N ASP A 598 46.67 15.10 17.83
CA ASP A 598 47.05 13.75 17.42
C ASP A 598 45.82 12.88 17.07
N PRO A 599 45.98 11.83 16.24
CA PRO A 599 44.98 10.78 16.10
C PRO A 599 44.70 10.07 17.44
N PRO A 600 43.49 9.49 17.62
CA PRO A 600 43.28 8.43 18.60
C PRO A 600 44.21 7.22 18.32
N GLU A 601 44.51 6.41 19.34
CA GLU A 601 45.40 5.24 19.24
C GLU A 601 44.93 4.29 18.13
N CYS A 602 43.61 4.00 18.08
CA CYS A 602 42.98 3.18 17.06
C CYS A 602 42.96 3.79 15.64
N ALA A 603 43.60 4.95 15.41
CA ALA A 603 43.78 5.58 14.11
C ALA A 603 45.25 5.80 13.71
N GLU A 604 46.23 5.44 14.53
CA GLU A 604 47.65 5.66 14.21
C GLU A 604 48.08 4.90 12.94
N SER A 605 47.70 3.63 12.82
CA SER A 605 47.98 2.78 11.66
C SER A 605 47.35 3.32 10.38
N PHE A 606 46.04 3.64 10.44
CA PHE A 606 45.28 4.25 9.36
C PHE A 606 45.88 5.58 8.91
N SER A 607 46.20 6.47 9.86
CA SER A 607 46.80 7.79 9.60
C SER A 607 48.16 7.67 8.93
N LYS A 608 49.00 6.73 9.38
CA LYS A 608 50.30 6.47 8.77
C LYS A 608 50.16 6.00 7.32
N ALA A 609 49.34 4.98 7.07
CA ALA A 609 49.14 4.44 5.72
C ALA A 609 48.49 5.46 4.77
N LEU A 610 47.54 6.27 5.24
CA LEU A 610 46.92 7.35 4.46
C LEU A 610 47.91 8.48 4.08
N MET A 611 48.96 8.69 4.89
CA MET A 611 50.06 9.61 4.58
C MET A 611 51.08 9.01 3.61
N GLU A 612 51.27 7.69 3.63
CA GLU A 612 52.17 6.94 2.73
C GLU A 612 51.57 6.75 1.31
N MET A 613 50.23 6.74 1.17
CA MET A 613 49.57 6.85 -0.13
C MET A 613 50.06 8.08 -0.89
N THR A 614 50.58 7.91 -2.11
CA THR A 614 51.20 8.98 -2.90
C THR A 614 50.25 9.55 -3.94
N SER A 615 50.18 10.89 -4.06
CA SER A 615 49.41 11.57 -5.12
C SER A 615 50.27 11.71 -6.39
N PRO A 616 49.79 11.30 -7.58
CA PRO A 616 50.60 11.20 -8.80
C PRO A 616 51.08 12.55 -9.40
N TYR A 617 50.76 13.70 -8.79
CA TYR A 617 51.01 15.03 -9.34
C TYR A 617 52.20 15.81 -8.73
N THR A 618 53.03 15.20 -7.86
CA THR A 618 54.18 15.88 -7.24
C THR A 618 55.54 15.25 -7.57
N SER A 619 55.90 15.26 -8.85
CA SER A 619 57.26 14.95 -9.32
C SER A 619 58.12 16.22 -9.46
N THR A 620 58.71 16.68 -8.35
CA THR A 620 59.83 17.63 -8.34
C THR A 620 60.82 17.21 -7.26
N SER A 621 62.10 17.14 -7.64
CA SER A 621 63.16 16.47 -6.89
C SER A 621 63.71 17.26 -5.70
N GLN A 622 64.30 16.53 -4.74
CA GLN A 622 65.12 16.98 -3.59
C GLN A 622 64.41 17.63 -2.39
N ALA A 623 64.20 16.84 -1.33
CA ALA A 623 64.38 17.23 0.07
C ALA A 623 64.58 15.99 0.97
N GLU A 624 65.36 16.15 2.04
CA GLU A 624 65.66 15.14 3.08
C GLU A 624 64.41 14.55 3.78
N PRO A 625 64.50 13.34 4.39
CA PRO A 625 63.38 12.72 5.09
C PRO A 625 62.99 13.52 6.35
N PRO A 626 61.73 14.02 6.46
CA PRO A 626 61.32 14.77 7.65
C PRO A 626 61.25 13.88 8.89
N LYS A 627 62.07 14.18 9.89
CA LYS A 627 61.99 13.56 11.21
C LYS A 627 60.69 13.98 11.91
N SER A 628 59.96 13.00 12.45
CA SER A 628 58.73 13.15 13.26
C SER A 628 57.46 13.60 12.54
N TYR A 629 56.47 12.71 12.51
CA TYR A 629 55.10 12.95 12.05
C TYR A 629 54.36 14.06 12.81
N LYS A 630 54.81 14.39 14.03
CA LYS A 630 54.18 15.36 14.94
C LYS A 630 54.21 16.83 14.46
N LEU A 631 54.95 17.15 13.39
CA LEU A 631 55.05 18.52 12.87
C LEU A 631 54.08 18.85 11.72
N ARG A 632 53.50 17.85 11.02
CA ARG A 632 52.64 18.12 9.84
C ARG A 632 51.22 18.55 10.20
N PHE A 633 50.60 17.96 11.22
CA PHE A 633 49.22 18.27 11.61
C PHE A 633 49.04 19.72 12.11
N ASN A 634 50.08 20.31 12.71
CA ASN A 634 50.00 21.67 13.27
C ASN A 634 50.12 22.80 12.22
N SER A 635 50.47 22.48 10.97
CA SER A 635 50.68 23.49 9.92
C SER A 635 49.45 23.73 9.01
N VAL A 636 48.40 22.90 9.10
CA VAL A 636 47.23 23.02 8.20
C VAL A 636 46.23 24.08 8.73
N SER A 637 46.71 25.32 8.84
CA SER A 637 45.85 26.50 8.96
C SER A 637 45.24 26.84 7.60
N GLN A 638 44.03 27.39 7.56
CA GLN A 638 43.36 27.83 6.32
C GLN A 638 44.10 28.94 5.56
N SER A 639 45.19 29.48 6.12
CA SER A 639 46.00 30.58 5.60
C SER A 639 47.22 30.16 4.76
N ASP A 640 47.45 28.88 4.53
CA ASP A 640 48.64 28.42 3.78
C ASP A 640 48.53 28.75 2.26
N GLN A 641 49.53 29.47 1.74
CA GLN A 641 49.54 29.95 0.35
C GLN A 641 49.55 28.81 -0.67
N LEU A 642 50.07 27.64 -0.30
CA LEU A 642 50.06 26.45 -1.13
C LEU A 642 48.61 25.98 -1.39
N VAL A 643 47.78 25.89 -0.35
CA VAL A 643 46.37 25.47 -0.47
C VAL A 643 45.56 26.43 -1.35
N ALA A 644 45.83 27.73 -1.26
CA ALA A 644 45.20 28.74 -2.12
C ALA A 644 45.63 28.60 -3.60
N SER A 645 46.92 28.33 -3.84
CA SER A 645 47.48 28.10 -5.18
C SER A 645 46.86 26.86 -5.85
N TRP A 646 46.78 25.74 -5.13
CA TRP A 646 46.14 24.52 -5.61
C TRP A 646 44.64 24.70 -5.92
N LYS A 647 43.88 25.39 -5.04
CA LYS A 647 42.46 25.71 -5.29
C LYS A 647 42.24 26.59 -6.53
N LYS A 648 43.16 27.54 -6.81
CA LYS A 648 43.10 28.38 -8.01
C LYS A 648 43.36 27.56 -9.28
N LYS A 649 44.31 26.62 -9.25
CA LYS A 649 44.67 25.75 -10.38
C LYS A 649 43.56 24.74 -10.72
N ARG A 650 42.88 24.16 -9.72
CA ARG A 650 41.77 23.20 -9.92
C ARG A 650 40.52 23.82 -10.57
N ARG A 651 40.26 25.12 -10.34
CA ARG A 651 39.17 25.87 -10.98
C ARG A 651 39.38 26.20 -12.47
N GLN A 652 40.57 25.91 -13.03
CA GLN A 652 40.94 26.27 -14.41
C GLN A 652 41.07 25.06 -15.36
N LEU A 653 40.77 23.84 -14.91
CA LEU A 653 40.88 22.61 -15.70
C LEU A 653 39.49 22.01 -15.97
N SER A 654 39.25 21.55 -17.20
CA SER A 654 37.99 20.92 -17.62
C SER A 654 37.89 19.45 -17.22
N ASN A 655 36.67 18.91 -17.19
CA ASN A 655 36.27 17.63 -16.55
C ASN A 655 36.79 16.32 -17.18
N THR A 656 37.99 16.27 -17.76
CA THR A 656 38.59 15.03 -18.29
C THR A 656 40.09 14.98 -18.01
N ASP A 657 40.57 13.83 -17.50
CA ASP A 657 41.97 13.43 -17.27
C ASP A 657 42.76 14.07 -16.11
N SER A 658 42.24 14.00 -14.87
CA SER A 658 43.05 14.11 -13.64
C SER A 658 42.41 13.43 -12.41
N ALA A 659 42.06 12.14 -12.52
CA ALA A 659 41.64 11.35 -11.35
C ALA A 659 42.87 10.92 -10.53
N GLY A 660 42.91 11.29 -9.24
CA GLY A 660 43.89 10.74 -8.31
C GLY A 660 43.59 9.27 -7.95
N THR A 661 44.43 8.66 -7.12
CA THR A 661 44.31 7.26 -6.65
C THR A 661 42.91 6.92 -6.08
N LEU A 662 42.21 7.90 -5.51
CA LEU A 662 40.85 7.77 -4.96
C LEU A 662 39.76 8.43 -5.83
N GLY A 663 39.97 8.56 -7.15
CA GLY A 663 39.08 9.32 -8.04
C GLY A 663 37.63 8.82 -8.16
N ALA A 664 37.34 7.57 -7.76
CA ALA A 664 35.98 7.03 -7.68
C ALA A 664 35.32 7.24 -6.29
N LEU A 665 36.10 7.60 -5.27
CA LEU A 665 35.66 7.66 -3.89
C LEU A 665 34.87 8.94 -3.60
N ARG A 666 33.64 8.76 -3.11
CA ARG A 666 32.85 9.81 -2.50
C ARG A 666 33.07 9.82 -0.99
N PHE A 667 33.29 10.98 -0.36
CA PHE A 667 33.52 11.02 1.09
C PHE A 667 32.94 12.23 1.84
N SER A 668 32.87 12.13 3.18
CA SER A 668 32.72 13.27 4.09
C SER A 668 33.22 12.91 5.49
N VAL A 669 33.65 13.90 6.26
CA VAL A 669 34.25 13.73 7.59
C VAL A 669 33.47 14.50 8.67
N PHE A 670 33.35 13.94 9.86
CA PHE A 670 32.90 14.61 11.07
C PHE A 670 33.96 14.51 12.17
N GLY A 671 34.47 15.65 12.61
CA GLY A 671 35.45 15.76 13.68
C GLY A 671 34.81 16.05 15.03
N LEU A 672 35.17 15.28 16.06
CA LEU A 672 34.91 15.61 17.46
C LEU A 672 36.16 16.20 18.09
N GLY A 673 35.99 17.30 18.81
CA GLY A 673 37.06 17.94 19.59
C GLY A 673 36.51 18.90 20.62
N SER A 674 37.38 19.66 21.28
CA SER A 674 37.02 20.72 22.22
C SER A 674 37.82 21.99 21.93
N ARG A 675 37.16 23.14 21.83
CA ARG A 675 37.84 24.44 21.60
C ARG A 675 38.64 24.95 22.81
N ALA A 676 38.60 24.25 23.95
CA ALA A 676 39.56 24.47 25.04
C ALA A 676 41.02 24.14 24.64
N TYR A 677 41.21 23.30 23.61
CA TYR A 677 42.53 22.87 23.16
C TYR A 677 42.91 23.59 21.85
N PRO A 678 44.19 24.00 21.67
CA PRO A 678 44.61 24.77 20.50
C PRO A 678 44.34 24.07 19.15
N HIS A 679 44.35 22.74 19.13
CA HIS A 679 44.28 21.91 17.94
C HIS A 679 42.90 21.26 17.76
N PHE A 680 41.84 22.07 17.89
CA PHE A 680 40.45 21.66 17.69
C PHE A 680 40.27 20.85 16.38
N CYS A 681 39.66 19.66 16.46
CA CYS A 681 39.38 18.76 15.33
C CYS A 681 40.55 18.48 14.36
N ALA A 682 41.81 18.68 14.78
CA ALA A 682 42.96 18.65 13.87
C ALA A 682 43.15 17.31 13.14
N PHE A 683 42.91 16.18 13.82
CA PHE A 683 43.03 14.88 13.18
C PHE A 683 42.02 14.71 12.03
N ALA A 684 40.75 15.02 12.30
CA ALA A 684 39.68 14.97 11.30
C ALA A 684 39.96 15.90 10.10
N ARG A 685 40.52 17.11 10.35
CA ARG A 685 40.86 18.08 9.29
C ARG A 685 41.93 17.58 8.33
N ALA A 686 42.95 16.85 8.81
CA ALA A 686 43.94 16.29 7.89
C ALA A 686 43.45 15.03 7.17
N VAL A 687 42.60 14.19 7.79
CA VAL A 687 41.95 13.07 7.07
C VAL A 687 41.09 13.62 5.92
N ASP A 688 40.28 14.65 6.19
CA ASP A 688 39.46 15.32 5.18
C ASP A 688 40.29 15.94 4.06
N THR A 689 41.38 16.63 4.41
CA THR A 689 42.31 17.22 3.43
C THR A 689 43.00 16.13 2.59
N ARG A 690 43.47 15.05 3.23
CA ARG A 690 44.25 14.01 2.57
C ARG A 690 43.42 13.18 1.60
N LEU A 691 42.17 12.88 1.93
CA LEU A 691 41.24 12.22 1.01
C LEU A 691 40.98 13.06 -0.25
N GLU A 692 40.93 14.40 -0.14
CA GLU A 692 40.84 15.30 -1.30
C GLU A 692 42.14 15.35 -2.13
N GLU A 693 43.32 15.38 -1.49
CA GLU A 693 44.64 15.37 -2.15
C GLU A 693 44.90 14.08 -2.94
N LEU A 694 44.36 12.96 -2.46
CA LEU A 694 44.42 11.65 -3.11
C LEU A 694 43.35 11.48 -4.21
N GLY A 695 42.47 12.48 -4.40
CA GLY A 695 41.53 12.55 -5.53
C GLY A 695 40.06 12.26 -5.20
N GLY A 696 39.72 11.96 -3.95
CA GLY A 696 38.32 11.75 -3.55
C GLY A 696 37.48 13.01 -3.66
N GLU A 697 36.17 12.85 -3.89
CA GLU A 697 35.21 13.95 -4.01
C GLU A 697 34.34 14.06 -2.75
N ARG A 698 34.25 15.26 -2.16
CA ARG A 698 33.40 15.49 -0.99
C ARG A 698 31.93 15.55 -1.37
N VAL A 699 31.13 14.69 -0.73
CA VAL A 699 29.66 14.68 -0.81
C VAL A 699 29.06 15.82 0.01
N LEU A 700 29.68 16.11 1.16
CA LEU A 700 29.34 17.23 2.03
C LEU A 700 30.64 17.78 2.66
N PRO A 701 30.79 19.10 2.85
CA PRO A 701 31.86 19.66 3.66
C PRO A 701 31.99 19.00 5.04
N MET A 702 33.22 18.97 5.57
CA MET A 702 33.49 18.42 6.90
C MET A 702 32.67 19.12 7.99
N GLY A 703 32.08 18.33 8.87
CA GLY A 703 31.43 18.82 10.09
C GLY A 703 32.39 18.84 11.28
N GLU A 704 32.20 19.80 12.19
CA GLU A 704 32.95 19.92 13.44
C GLU A 704 31.98 19.95 14.62
N GLY A 705 32.23 19.14 15.64
CA GLY A 705 31.46 19.09 16.88
C GLY A 705 32.31 19.48 18.08
N ASP A 706 32.02 20.62 18.69
CA ASP A 706 32.70 21.13 19.88
C ASP A 706 32.06 20.62 21.16
N GLU A 707 32.84 19.92 21.99
CA GLU A 707 32.41 19.40 23.29
C GLU A 707 31.86 20.49 24.21
N LEU A 708 32.35 21.73 24.09
CA LEU A 708 31.87 22.88 24.86
C LEU A 708 30.57 23.49 24.29
N CYS A 709 30.22 23.20 23.03
CA CYS A 709 29.16 23.87 22.29
C CYS A 709 28.39 22.91 21.38
N ALA A 710 27.32 22.31 21.94
CA ALA A 710 26.27 21.60 21.20
C ALA A 710 26.75 20.47 20.25
N GLN A 711 27.85 19.78 20.59
CA GLN A 711 28.47 18.70 19.79
C GLN A 711 27.49 17.68 19.16
N GLU A 712 26.45 17.29 19.88
CA GLU A 712 25.43 16.35 19.41
C GLU A 712 24.52 16.97 18.34
N GLU A 713 24.12 18.23 18.51
CA GLU A 713 23.31 18.96 17.52
C GLU A 713 24.10 19.23 16.22
N SER A 714 25.39 19.55 16.34
CA SER A 714 26.31 19.64 15.20
C SER A 714 26.39 18.32 14.44
N PHE A 715 26.54 17.19 15.17
CA PHE A 715 26.57 15.86 14.57
C PHE A 715 25.25 15.50 13.87
N ARG A 716 24.10 15.73 14.52
CA ARG A 716 22.77 15.50 13.94
C ARG A 716 22.56 16.26 12.64
N THR A 717 22.96 17.53 12.62
CA THR A 717 22.83 18.41 11.47
C THR A 717 23.68 17.91 10.30
N TRP A 718 24.95 17.60 10.55
CA TRP A 718 25.84 17.02 9.55
C TRP A 718 25.35 15.65 9.06
N ALA A 719 24.94 14.75 9.96
CA ALA A 719 24.46 13.41 9.63
C ALA A 719 23.22 13.44 8.72
N ARG A 720 22.30 14.38 8.95
CA ARG A 720 21.14 14.61 8.06
C ARG A 720 21.60 15.09 6.67
N LEU A 721 22.43 16.12 6.62
CA LEU A 721 22.87 16.74 5.37
C LEU A 721 23.70 15.77 4.51
N VAL A 722 24.56 14.96 5.13
CA VAL A 722 25.42 14.01 4.38
C VAL A 722 24.59 12.83 3.87
N PHE A 723 23.55 12.42 4.59
CA PHE A 723 22.58 11.43 4.10
C PHE A 723 21.78 11.95 2.90
N GLN A 724 21.32 13.20 2.94
CA GLN A 724 20.62 13.84 1.81
C GLN A 724 21.54 13.94 0.58
N ALA A 725 22.72 14.53 0.73
CA ALA A 725 23.68 14.69 -0.35
C ALA A 725 24.18 13.35 -0.93
N ALA A 726 24.30 12.30 -0.11
CA ALA A 726 24.60 10.95 -0.59
C ALA A 726 23.44 10.36 -1.41
N CYS A 727 22.19 10.49 -0.95
CA CYS A 727 21.03 10.02 -1.70
C CYS A 727 20.95 10.71 -3.09
N GLU A 728 21.17 12.02 -3.16
CA GLU A 728 21.26 12.77 -4.40
C GLU A 728 22.41 12.27 -5.30
N THR A 729 23.63 12.19 -4.76
CA THR A 729 24.85 11.77 -5.50
C THR A 729 24.72 10.39 -6.13
N PHE A 730 24.01 9.46 -5.47
CA PHE A 730 23.83 8.08 -5.93
C PHE A 730 22.44 7.81 -6.55
N CYS A 731 21.65 8.86 -6.81
CA CYS A 731 20.29 8.78 -7.36
C CYS A 731 19.36 7.81 -6.59
N VAL A 732 19.55 7.69 -5.27
CA VAL A 732 18.70 6.87 -4.39
C VAL A 732 17.55 7.75 -3.90
N GLY A 733 16.32 7.29 -4.13
CA GLY A 733 15.10 8.10 -3.99
C GLY A 733 14.95 8.88 -2.67
N ASP A 734 14.33 10.06 -2.81
CA ASP A 734 14.33 11.18 -1.86
C ASP A 734 14.10 10.80 -0.38
N GLY A 735 15.12 11.07 0.46
CA GLY A 735 15.25 10.51 1.81
C GLY A 735 15.03 11.49 2.97
N ALA A 736 14.63 12.74 2.71
CA ALA A 736 14.71 13.84 3.67
C ALA A 736 13.84 13.70 4.96
N ALA A 737 12.69 13.02 4.90
CA ALA A 737 11.64 13.11 5.94
C ALA A 737 11.87 12.29 7.23
N GLY A 738 12.84 11.38 7.25
CA GLY A 738 13.03 10.44 8.37
C GLY A 738 14.06 10.85 9.44
N ALA A 739 14.81 11.94 9.23
CA ALA A 739 16.01 12.22 10.03
C ALA A 739 15.77 12.69 11.47
N GLU A 740 14.56 13.16 11.82
CA GLU A 740 14.31 13.80 13.12
C GLU A 740 14.14 12.82 14.29
N GLU A 741 13.53 11.65 14.07
CA GLU A 741 13.18 10.69 15.15
C GLU A 741 14.38 9.96 15.75
N LEU A 742 15.40 9.63 14.95
CA LEU A 742 16.57 8.85 15.40
C LEU A 742 17.42 9.56 16.46
N PHE A 743 17.17 10.86 16.67
CA PHE A 743 17.97 11.70 17.55
C PHE A 743 17.11 12.50 18.55
N ALA A 744 15.80 12.26 18.64
CA ALA A 744 15.01 12.86 19.71
C ALA A 744 15.56 12.36 21.07
N PRO A 745 15.86 13.25 22.03
CA PRO A 745 16.33 12.79 23.33
C PRO A 745 15.22 11.96 23.99
N PRO A 746 15.52 10.81 24.62
CA PRO A 746 14.53 10.12 25.42
C PRO A 746 14.02 11.08 26.48
N GLN A 747 12.69 11.24 26.60
CA GLN A 747 12.09 12.14 27.60
C GLN A 747 12.36 11.60 29.01
N GLY A 748 13.51 11.98 29.56
CA GLY A 748 13.91 11.67 30.92
C GLY A 748 12.89 12.22 31.91
N TRP A 749 12.39 11.34 32.77
CA TRP A 749 11.33 11.63 33.73
C TRP A 749 11.74 12.74 34.72
N LYS A 750 11.05 13.90 34.67
CA LYS A 750 11.37 15.06 35.53
C LYS A 750 10.47 15.13 36.76
N ARG A 751 11.02 14.71 37.91
CA ARG A 751 10.38 14.63 39.25
C ARG A 751 9.61 15.87 39.71
N GLN A 752 9.91 17.06 39.16
CA GLN A 752 9.24 18.32 39.54
C GLN A 752 7.88 18.57 38.86
N LYS A 753 7.50 17.83 37.82
CA LYS A 753 6.20 18.01 37.13
C LYS A 753 5.09 17.04 37.57
N HIS A 754 5.41 16.06 38.42
CA HIS A 754 4.42 15.12 38.96
C HIS A 754 4.48 15.12 40.49
N ARG A 755 3.48 15.72 41.12
CA ARG A 755 3.29 15.62 42.57
C ARG A 755 2.86 14.19 42.87
N LEU A 756 3.75 13.41 43.47
CA LEU A 756 3.42 12.10 44.05
C LEU A 756 2.37 12.30 45.14
N VAL A 757 1.11 11.99 44.83
CA VAL A 757 0.10 11.71 45.85
C VAL A 757 0.38 10.29 46.32
N GLY A 758 1.04 10.15 47.47
CA GLY A 758 1.19 8.86 48.10
C GLY A 758 -0.17 8.40 48.63
N GLN A 759 -0.74 7.35 48.04
CA GLN A 759 -1.74 6.53 48.71
C GLN A 759 -1.07 5.27 49.29
N PRO A 760 -1.47 4.86 50.50
CA PRO A 760 -0.78 3.78 51.23
C PRO A 760 -1.05 2.41 50.62
N GLN A 761 -0.08 1.51 50.77
CA GLN A 761 -0.23 0.09 50.45
C GLN A 761 -1.32 -0.53 51.33
N ALA A 762 -2.36 -1.09 50.71
CA ALA A 762 -3.18 -2.12 51.35
C ALA A 762 -2.49 -3.46 51.13
N ALA A 763 -1.96 -4.05 52.20
CA ALA A 763 -1.44 -5.42 52.17
C ALA A 763 -2.60 -6.42 52.10
N GLU A 764 -2.37 -7.55 51.44
CA GLU A 764 -3.28 -8.69 51.43
C GLU A 764 -3.45 -9.28 52.84
N THR A 765 -4.64 -9.77 53.17
CA THR A 765 -4.83 -10.59 54.37
C THR A 765 -5.80 -11.72 54.08
N LEU A 766 -5.30 -12.97 54.11
CA LEU A 766 -6.10 -14.18 54.19
C LEU A 766 -6.34 -14.56 55.67
N ALA A 767 -7.42 -15.30 55.92
CA ALA A 767 -8.05 -15.42 57.24
C ALA A 767 -7.33 -16.32 58.27
N GLY A 768 -7.60 -16.09 59.56
CA GLY A 768 -7.10 -16.95 60.65
C GLY A 768 -7.60 -16.62 62.07
N THR A 769 -8.86 -16.95 62.38
CA THR A 769 -9.42 -17.36 63.71
C THR A 769 -9.25 -16.52 65.01
N ALA A 770 -10.35 -16.53 65.80
CA ALA A 770 -10.48 -16.29 67.26
C ALA A 770 -10.94 -14.90 67.78
N THR A 771 -11.76 -14.96 68.84
CA THR A 771 -12.51 -13.90 69.57
C THR A 771 -12.35 -14.14 71.09
N PRO A 772 -12.86 -13.30 72.03
CA PRO A 772 -13.10 -11.83 72.12
C PRO A 772 -12.47 -11.28 73.46
N PRO A 773 -13.03 -10.33 74.27
CA PRO A 773 -13.82 -9.10 74.06
C PRO A 773 -13.21 -7.80 74.69
N GLY A 774 -13.73 -6.61 74.37
CA GLY A 774 -13.49 -5.37 75.17
C GLY A 774 -13.91 -4.04 74.51
N SER A 775 -14.81 -3.27 75.16
CA SER A 775 -15.31 -1.93 74.76
C SER A 775 -14.49 -0.78 75.39
N PRO A 776 -14.77 0.56 75.21
CA PRO A 776 -15.70 1.28 74.30
C PRO A 776 -15.05 2.47 73.52
N ALA A 777 -15.85 3.26 72.77
CA ALA A 777 -15.45 4.46 71.99
C ALA A 777 -15.35 5.77 72.83
N PRO A 778 -14.69 6.86 72.35
CA PRO A 778 -15.41 8.04 71.75
C PRO A 778 -14.57 8.81 70.66
N PRO A 779 -14.72 10.14 70.41
CA PRO A 779 -15.61 10.74 69.39
C PRO A 779 -14.90 11.58 68.28
N ALA A 780 -15.67 12.13 67.33
CA ALA A 780 -15.18 12.91 66.18
C ALA A 780 -15.26 14.45 66.35
N PRO A 781 -14.35 15.23 65.73
CA PRO A 781 -14.45 16.69 65.53
C PRO A 781 -14.57 17.12 64.02
N PRO A 782 -14.80 18.41 63.68
CA PRO A 782 -15.83 18.75 62.68
C PRO A 782 -15.36 19.46 61.38
N SER A 783 -16.32 19.71 60.48
CA SER A 783 -16.18 20.40 59.18
C SER A 783 -16.42 21.93 59.25
N PRO A 784 -15.70 22.73 58.43
CA PRO A 784 -16.15 24.05 57.95
C PRO A 784 -16.35 24.04 56.42
N GLN A 785 -17.57 24.22 55.90
CA GLN A 785 -18.27 25.48 55.62
C GLN A 785 -17.78 26.28 54.38
N VAL A 786 -18.75 26.65 53.54
CA VAL A 786 -18.67 27.35 52.26
C VAL A 786 -19.18 28.79 52.42
N PRO A 787 -18.68 29.77 51.65
CA PRO A 787 -19.47 30.94 51.25
C PRO A 787 -19.66 31.03 49.72
N GLY A 788 -20.84 31.48 49.32
CA GLY A 788 -21.30 31.60 47.92
C GLY A 788 -20.97 32.91 47.20
N PRO A 789 -21.71 33.23 46.11
CA PRO A 789 -21.14 33.88 44.93
C PRO A 789 -21.36 35.40 44.82
N ARG A 790 -20.68 36.03 43.86
CA ARG A 790 -21.03 37.35 43.29
C ARG A 790 -20.90 37.35 41.76
N GLU A 791 -21.82 38.05 41.12
CA GLU A 791 -21.98 38.24 39.68
C GLU A 791 -21.78 39.74 39.29
N PRO A 792 -21.94 40.20 38.02
CA PRO A 792 -20.93 41.07 37.39
C PRO A 792 -21.44 42.48 37.03
N PRO A 793 -20.63 43.28 36.31
CA PRO A 793 -21.13 44.35 35.44
C PRO A 793 -20.69 44.24 33.96
N ALA A 794 -21.33 45.04 33.10
CA ALA A 794 -21.36 44.94 31.63
C ALA A 794 -20.63 46.14 30.93
N PRO A 795 -20.70 46.35 29.59
CA PRO A 795 -19.63 46.98 28.79
C PRO A 795 -19.81 48.47 28.42
N LEU A 796 -18.80 49.04 27.72
CA LEU A 796 -18.79 50.37 27.09
C LEU A 796 -18.25 50.36 25.64
N HIS A 797 -18.62 51.36 24.85
CA HIS A 797 -18.48 51.44 23.37
C HIS A 797 -17.59 52.62 22.88
N HIS A 798 -17.27 52.62 21.57
CA HIS A 798 -16.79 53.71 20.68
C HIS A 798 -15.26 53.98 20.62
N LEU A 799 -14.60 54.42 19.51
CA LEU A 799 -14.83 54.53 18.02
C LEU A 799 -13.39 54.70 17.35
N PRO A 800 -13.13 55.15 16.09
CA PRO A 800 -12.70 54.29 14.96
C PRO A 800 -11.32 54.67 14.32
N PRO A 801 -11.05 54.65 12.98
CA PRO A 801 -10.11 53.69 12.38
C PRO A 801 -8.88 54.31 11.68
N ALA A 802 -7.95 53.46 11.22
CA ALA A 802 -6.88 53.83 10.28
C ALA A 802 -6.75 52.83 9.11
N THR A 803 -6.47 53.36 7.92
CA THR A 803 -6.34 52.65 6.64
C THR A 803 -4.90 52.18 6.38
N GLY A 804 -4.71 51.12 5.59
CA GLY A 804 -3.39 50.68 5.12
C GLY A 804 -3.45 49.47 4.19
N SER A 805 -3.03 49.63 2.94
CA SER A 805 -3.12 48.65 1.85
C SER A 805 -1.87 47.78 1.66
N CYS A 806 -2.02 46.68 0.90
CA CYS A 806 -0.96 45.80 0.38
C CYS A 806 0.15 46.56 -0.40
N PRO A 807 1.31 45.92 -0.65
CA PRO A 807 1.41 44.94 -1.75
C PRO A 807 1.48 43.46 -1.31
#